data_AF-W2M911-F1
#
_entry.id   AF-W2M911-F1
#
_cell.length_a   1.000
_cell.length_b   1.000
_cell.length_c   1.000
_cell.angle_alpha   90.00
_cell.angle_beta   90.00
_cell.angle_gamma   90.00
#
_symmetry.space_group_name_H-M   'P 1'
#
loop_
_entity.id
_entity.type
_entity.pdbx_description
1 polymer ?
#
loop_
_entity_poly.entity_id
_entity_poly.type
_entity_poly.pdbx_seq_one_letter_code
_entity_poly.pdbx_strand_id
1 'polypeptide(L)'
;MTSTRHVSRWRLCRPPLEPRNSETSTTSSSYTAKTIATVSPSTPPVSLRYLNEFVGKLHCAPALLQHGLFPDAKEVTESMALFNAVRRYIEPKNKGESLKENDKHDGIIVVGDGNTPRTAAMFAFRMRGWKCYSVDPAMEKGSSERSKGWADVSNLVTVRNKIENVRISLRRAIVVLVHAHVTLDQALSAVQAEQVCGVVTLPCCNWYGQQEILFGRGPDLVYDDFSVLSDHREIRLWVGDNSTPEGGNLNVSHADFSLASSVMKGCVRKELVEMSEAASGSTDVEKQSDDVKNRDGVLDFIGDTLKELDRDVSSMSQEELMAEEQTIGSSLSSAVASHLDVDTHVLALGWHPHRLAVRLLLRDGYKNVYTVSLTDELSLSINDERGTKNLKLQLHKCTVDLDTEREDESVVFEPCGYFTLQSSFALHSSEEEEKITVSFDNDGHPAPPLACVLDAGFIFRGFRGRAKKKPSFFRHVCRTLDQFLRPESSIRNASLICLTPRKQWRKKEFLAHVDLGYDVQSFIATRKQLQASPVYVYCCYKLQEMATVQPTGVGAKDSTMAARDDALETWLELEKELKARQSELDGNLVIIDSPEARVKAAQDQELAARDTTTEPRKVYVQVVGEITRVRRFSNGMAFLSLELAGSGYGRPLQVFLQRDTLNWSPETFTKFMTLLRKGDELLAVGFMARNARGHSMLQVEALSLARTGEYEAYN
;
A
#
# COMPACT_ATOMS: atom_id res chain seq x y z
N MET A 1 -21.63 11.73 -1.16
CA MET A 1 -20.34 11.16 -0.69
C MET A 1 -19.77 12.10 0.37
N THR A 2 -20.04 11.80 1.64
CA THR A 2 -19.51 12.54 2.78
C THR A 2 -18.23 11.85 3.23
N SER A 3 -17.08 12.48 2.96
CA SER A 3 -15.78 12.06 3.50
C SER A 3 -15.84 12.18 5.02
N THR A 4 -15.87 11.07 5.76
CA THR A 4 -15.58 11.07 7.19
C THR A 4 -14.15 11.56 7.37
N ARG A 5 -14.00 12.84 7.72
CA ARG A 5 -12.71 13.47 8.04
C ARG A 5 -12.03 12.64 9.12
N HIS A 6 -10.92 11.99 8.78
CA HIS A 6 -10.01 11.47 9.79
C HIS A 6 -9.46 12.68 10.57
N VAL A 7 -9.66 12.69 11.89
CA VAL A 7 -9.24 13.81 12.75
C VAL A 7 -7.80 13.54 13.18
N SER A 8 -6.89 14.46 12.84
CA SER A 8 -5.52 14.41 13.37
C SER A 8 -5.54 14.44 14.90
N ARG A 9 -4.68 13.64 15.55
CA ARG A 9 -4.50 13.68 17.01
C ARG A 9 -3.88 14.99 17.49
N TRP A 10 -3.36 15.79 16.56
CA TRP A 10 -2.78 17.10 16.76
C TRP A 10 -3.87 18.18 16.65
N ARG A 11 -4.11 18.93 17.73
CA ARG A 11 -5.12 19.99 17.76
C ARG A 11 -4.49 21.37 17.61
N LEU A 12 -5.20 22.27 16.93
CA LEU A 12 -4.79 23.67 16.77
C LEU A 12 -4.64 24.32 18.14
N CYS A 13 -3.50 24.95 18.38
CA CYS A 13 -3.31 25.80 19.55
C CYS A 13 -4.32 26.95 19.45
N ARG A 14 -5.10 27.21 20.51
CA ARG A 14 -5.85 28.47 20.59
C ARG A 14 -4.83 29.61 20.70
N PRO A 15 -5.00 30.73 19.98
CA PRO A 15 -4.13 31.88 20.20
C PRO A 15 -4.19 32.28 21.69
N PRO A 16 -3.07 32.75 22.28
CA PRO A 16 -3.06 33.18 23.67
C PRO A 16 -4.14 34.25 23.89
N LEU A 17 -5.01 34.04 24.87
CA LEU A 17 -5.84 35.11 25.42
C LEU A 17 -4.88 36.14 26.04
N GLU A 18 -4.93 37.38 25.57
CA GLU A 18 -4.16 38.47 26.16
C GLU A 18 -4.39 38.54 27.69
N PRO A 19 -3.38 38.86 28.49
CA PRO A 19 -3.55 38.95 29.93
C PRO A 19 -4.56 40.07 30.24
N ARG A 20 -5.68 39.71 30.89
CA ARG A 20 -6.56 40.70 31.52
C ARG A 20 -5.76 41.42 32.61
N ASN A 21 -5.37 42.66 32.33
CA ASN A 21 -4.91 43.57 33.37
C ASN A 21 -6.01 43.69 34.44
N SER A 22 -5.66 43.25 35.64
CA SER A 22 -6.40 43.51 36.87
C SER A 22 -6.13 44.94 37.31
N GLU A 23 -7.03 45.88 37.01
CA GLU A 23 -7.14 47.12 37.77
C GLU A 23 -8.60 47.48 38.07
N THR A 24 -8.74 48.01 39.27
CA THR A 24 -9.89 48.21 40.14
C THR A 24 -10.84 49.35 39.72
N SER A 25 -12.14 49.11 39.95
CA SER A 25 -13.15 50.02 40.54
C SER A 25 -13.36 51.44 39.97
N THR A 26 -14.53 51.74 39.39
CA THR A 26 -15.64 52.49 40.04
C THR A 26 -16.78 52.87 39.07
N THR A 27 -18.01 52.52 39.46
CA THR A 27 -19.32 53.19 39.26
C THR A 27 -19.63 53.99 37.97
N SER A 28 -20.63 53.57 37.20
CA SER A 28 -22.01 54.13 37.24
C SER A 28 -22.82 53.87 35.95
N SER A 29 -24.13 53.62 36.16
CA SER A 29 -25.27 54.02 35.32
C SER A 29 -25.52 53.39 33.92
N SER A 30 -26.43 52.40 33.94
CA SER A 30 -27.56 52.16 33.02
C SER A 30 -27.44 52.57 31.55
N TYR A 31 -27.23 51.58 30.66
CA TYR A 31 -27.69 51.64 29.27
C TYR A 31 -28.22 50.27 28.80
N THR A 32 -29.47 50.34 28.34
CA THR A 32 -30.19 49.48 27.39
C THR A 32 -29.51 48.20 26.89
N ALA A 33 -30.21 47.09 27.11
CA ALA A 33 -29.94 45.78 26.52
C ALA A 33 -29.75 45.87 24.99
N LYS A 34 -28.50 45.76 24.55
CA LYS A 34 -28.14 45.35 23.19
C LYS A 34 -27.72 43.90 23.25
N THR A 35 -28.50 43.08 22.55
CA THR A 35 -28.30 41.68 22.23
C THR A 35 -26.81 41.35 22.11
N ILE A 36 -26.32 40.50 23.01
CA ILE A 36 -24.99 39.90 22.92
C ILE A 36 -24.99 39.11 21.61
N ALA A 37 -24.32 39.66 20.59
CA ALA A 37 -23.95 38.90 19.42
C ALA A 37 -23.05 37.76 19.90
N THR A 38 -23.61 36.56 19.89
CA THR A 38 -22.87 35.30 19.90
C THR A 38 -21.74 35.41 18.89
N VAL A 39 -20.50 35.48 19.38
CA VAL A 39 -19.30 35.50 18.55
C VAL A 39 -19.25 34.18 17.78
N SER A 40 -19.41 34.29 16.46
CA SER A 40 -19.31 33.20 15.49
C SER A 40 -17.97 32.46 15.62
N PRO A 41 -17.91 31.15 15.30
CA PRO A 41 -16.65 30.42 15.22
C PRO A 41 -15.76 31.10 14.18
N SER A 42 -14.61 31.62 14.60
CA SER A 42 -13.68 32.36 13.74
C SER A 42 -13.37 31.56 12.48
N THR A 43 -13.74 32.10 11.32
CA THR A 43 -13.39 31.56 10.01
C THR A 43 -11.87 31.31 9.97
N PRO A 44 -11.40 30.12 9.55
CA PRO A 44 -9.96 29.86 9.45
C PRO A 44 -9.28 30.92 8.58
N PRO A 45 -8.06 31.38 8.90
CA PRO A 45 -7.39 32.46 8.19
C PRO A 45 -6.89 31.97 6.83
N VAL A 46 -7.79 31.89 5.84
CA VAL A 46 -7.44 31.55 4.46
C VAL A 46 -6.49 32.61 3.89
N SER A 47 -5.36 32.17 3.33
CA SER A 47 -4.32 33.06 2.82
C SER A 47 -3.81 32.56 1.47
N LEU A 48 -3.83 33.40 0.43
CA LEU A 48 -3.34 33.01 -0.91
C LEU A 48 -1.83 33.22 -1.10
N ARG A 49 -1.04 33.20 0.00
CA ARG A 49 0.39 33.58 -0.04
C ARG A 49 1.19 32.78 -1.05
N TYR A 50 0.93 31.47 -1.17
CA TYR A 50 1.69 30.60 -2.07
C TYR A 50 1.37 30.84 -3.53
N LEU A 51 0.11 31.13 -3.88
CA LEU A 51 -0.23 31.55 -5.24
C LEU A 51 0.36 32.92 -5.57
N ASN A 52 0.29 33.87 -4.64
CA ASN A 52 0.89 35.19 -4.83
C ASN A 52 2.42 35.11 -4.98
N GLU A 53 3.08 34.25 -4.18
CA GLU A 53 4.52 34.01 -4.30
C GLU A 53 4.86 33.31 -5.62
N PHE A 54 4.11 32.27 -5.98
CA PHE A 54 4.34 31.50 -7.21
C PHE A 54 4.19 32.37 -8.45
N VAL A 55 3.09 33.12 -8.59
CA VAL A 55 2.84 33.94 -9.79
C VAL A 55 3.65 35.24 -9.78
N GLY A 56 3.79 35.89 -8.61
CA GLY A 56 4.32 37.25 -8.53
C GLY A 56 5.80 37.37 -8.19
N LYS A 57 6.42 36.35 -7.58
CA LYS A 57 7.79 36.44 -7.05
C LYS A 57 8.71 35.30 -7.51
N LEU A 58 8.16 34.14 -7.83
CA LEU A 58 8.94 32.96 -8.15
C LEU A 58 9.39 33.00 -9.63
N HIS A 59 10.63 33.40 -9.88
CA HIS A 59 11.17 33.55 -11.24
C HIS A 59 11.13 32.25 -12.08
N CYS A 60 11.15 31.07 -11.45
CA CYS A 60 11.05 29.80 -12.16
C CYS A 60 9.60 29.35 -12.43
N ALA A 61 8.59 30.07 -11.97
CA ALA A 61 7.19 29.70 -12.18
C ALA A 61 6.80 29.57 -13.67
N PRO A 62 7.24 30.45 -14.59
CA PRO A 62 6.97 30.27 -16.02
C PRO A 62 7.51 28.95 -16.56
N ALA A 63 8.75 28.57 -16.18
CA ALA A 63 9.35 27.31 -16.59
C ALA A 63 8.59 26.10 -16.00
N LEU A 64 8.27 26.14 -14.70
CA LEU A 64 7.48 25.10 -14.04
C LEU A 64 6.10 24.89 -14.70
N LEU A 65 5.45 25.97 -15.12
CA LEU A 65 4.17 25.92 -15.84
C LEU A 65 4.35 25.39 -17.27
N GLN A 66 5.42 25.80 -17.97
CA GLN A 66 5.74 25.32 -19.31
C GLN A 66 5.99 23.81 -19.34
N HIS A 67 6.58 23.25 -18.28
CA HIS A 67 6.75 21.80 -18.11
C HIS A 67 5.43 21.06 -17.82
N GLY A 68 4.30 21.75 -17.66
CA GLY A 68 2.99 21.11 -17.45
C GLY A 68 2.92 20.26 -16.18
N LEU A 69 3.68 20.63 -15.14
CA LEU A 69 3.81 19.84 -13.91
C LEU A 69 2.51 19.84 -13.08
N PHE A 70 1.91 21.02 -12.90
CA PHE A 70 0.77 21.22 -12.00
C PHE A 70 -0.56 21.16 -12.76
N PRO A 71 -1.49 20.26 -12.37
CA PRO A 71 -2.83 20.22 -12.97
C PRO A 71 -3.74 21.34 -12.45
N ASP A 72 -3.54 21.81 -11.21
CA ASP A 72 -4.39 22.81 -10.57
C ASP A 72 -3.63 23.60 -9.46
N ALA A 73 -4.33 24.59 -8.88
CA ALA A 73 -3.79 25.43 -7.83
C ALA A 73 -3.55 24.69 -6.50
N LYS A 74 -4.27 23.60 -6.22
CA LYS A 74 -4.07 22.81 -5.01
C LYS A 74 -2.65 22.23 -5.02
N GLU A 75 -2.27 21.58 -6.11
CA GLU A 75 -0.95 20.94 -6.25
C GLU A 75 0.21 21.96 -6.19
N VAL A 76 0.01 23.17 -6.73
CA VAL A 76 0.97 24.28 -6.59
C VAL A 76 1.17 24.66 -5.12
N THR A 77 0.06 24.82 -4.38
CA THR A 77 0.11 25.27 -2.99
C THR A 77 0.66 24.21 -2.03
N GLU A 78 0.39 22.92 -2.28
CA GLU A 78 0.96 21.80 -1.50
C GLU A 78 2.48 21.72 -1.71
N SER A 79 2.94 21.82 -2.95
CA SER A 79 4.37 21.84 -3.28
C SER A 79 5.07 23.03 -2.61
N MET A 80 4.55 24.25 -2.81
CA MET A 80 5.08 25.48 -2.23
C MET A 80 5.16 25.43 -0.70
N ALA A 81 4.21 24.78 -0.05
CA ALA A 81 4.22 24.63 1.41
C ALA A 81 5.34 23.72 1.91
N LEU A 82 5.58 22.60 1.23
CA LEU A 82 6.69 21.70 1.52
C LEU A 82 8.05 22.37 1.28
N PHE A 83 8.20 23.11 0.17
CA PHE A 83 9.41 23.90 -0.08
C PHE A 83 9.61 24.98 0.98
N ASN A 84 8.53 25.65 1.41
CA ASN A 84 8.62 26.64 2.46
C ASN A 84 9.05 26.03 3.82
N ALA A 85 8.58 24.83 4.14
CA ALA A 85 9.03 24.10 5.33
C ALA A 85 10.52 23.76 5.24
N VAL A 86 10.96 23.18 4.12
CA VAL A 86 12.37 22.81 3.91
C VAL A 86 13.29 24.04 3.98
N ARG A 87 13.02 25.09 3.20
CA ARG A 87 13.87 26.31 3.15
C ARG A 87 13.99 27.03 4.49
N ARG A 88 13.01 26.86 5.38
CA ARG A 88 12.95 27.58 6.65
C ARG A 88 13.59 26.83 7.80
N TYR A 89 13.41 25.50 7.83
CA TYR A 89 13.69 24.67 9.00
C TYR A 89 14.77 23.63 8.77
N ILE A 90 15.01 23.18 7.52
CA ILE A 90 15.90 22.06 7.22
C ILE A 90 17.11 22.50 6.41
N GLU A 91 16.91 23.36 5.40
CA GLU A 91 17.96 23.75 4.46
C GLU A 91 19.18 24.30 5.21
N PRO A 92 20.35 23.62 5.13
CA PRO A 92 21.56 24.10 5.79
C PRO A 92 22.00 25.40 5.13
N LYS A 93 22.03 26.51 5.88
CA LYS A 93 22.65 27.75 5.41
C LYS A 93 24.12 27.46 5.15
N ASN A 94 24.51 27.43 3.88
CA ASN A 94 25.88 27.13 3.43
C ASN A 94 26.94 27.78 4.34
N LYS A 95 27.61 26.98 5.18
CA LYS A 95 28.99 27.27 5.56
C LYS A 95 29.83 26.69 4.43
N GLY A 96 30.46 27.57 3.67
CA GLY A 96 31.17 27.22 2.46
C GLY A 96 32.31 26.27 2.76
N GLU A 97 32.10 24.98 2.60
CA GLU A 97 33.15 23.98 2.50
C GLU A 97 32.67 22.88 1.56
N SER A 98 33.11 22.98 0.30
CA SER A 98 33.04 21.88 -0.64
C SER A 98 34.08 20.83 -0.23
N LEU A 99 33.76 19.99 0.76
CA LEU A 99 34.52 18.77 1.03
C LEU A 99 34.19 17.76 -0.08
N LYS A 100 35.03 17.78 -1.14
CA LYS A 100 35.03 16.82 -2.24
C LYS A 100 35.81 15.55 -1.85
N GLU A 101 35.53 14.99 -0.68
CA GLU A 101 36.22 13.76 -0.25
C GLU A 101 35.45 12.48 -0.56
N ASN A 102 34.13 12.55 -0.78
CA ASN A 102 33.31 11.41 -1.19
C ASN A 102 32.58 11.72 -2.51
N ASP A 103 32.55 10.78 -3.46
CA ASP A 103 31.85 10.85 -4.75
C ASP A 103 30.31 10.98 -4.65
N LYS A 104 29.76 11.19 -3.45
CA LYS A 104 28.32 11.29 -3.19
C LYS A 104 27.87 12.75 -3.13
N HIS A 105 26.74 13.04 -3.77
CA HIS A 105 26.10 14.36 -3.79
C HIS A 105 25.01 14.49 -2.71
N ASP A 106 24.59 15.73 -2.46
CA ASP A 106 23.43 16.01 -1.61
C ASP A 106 22.13 15.80 -2.40
N GLY A 107 21.11 15.23 -1.76
CA GLY A 107 19.85 14.93 -2.43
C GLY A 107 18.59 15.17 -1.62
N ILE A 108 17.50 15.40 -2.35
CA ILE A 108 16.15 15.51 -1.83
C ILE A 108 15.33 14.39 -2.43
N ILE A 109 14.70 13.57 -1.58
CA ILE A 109 13.83 12.49 -2.01
C ILE A 109 12.39 12.93 -1.74
N VAL A 110 11.61 13.10 -2.80
CA VAL A 110 10.17 13.36 -2.74
C VAL A 110 9.43 12.06 -3.01
N VAL A 111 8.70 11.58 -2.02
CA VAL A 111 7.87 10.38 -2.09
C VAL A 111 6.41 10.77 -2.20
N GLY A 112 5.67 10.13 -3.12
CA GLY A 112 4.23 10.39 -3.31
C GLY A 112 3.92 11.57 -4.23
N ASP A 113 4.89 12.02 -5.03
CA ASP A 113 4.79 13.21 -5.88
C ASP A 113 3.67 13.10 -6.95
N GLY A 114 3.16 11.89 -7.20
CA GLY A 114 2.08 11.56 -8.11
C GLY A 114 2.53 11.31 -9.54
N ASN A 115 1.64 11.55 -10.50
CA ASN A 115 1.90 11.22 -11.91
C ASN A 115 2.95 12.13 -12.59
N THR A 116 3.24 13.29 -12.02
CA THR A 116 4.26 14.24 -12.51
C THR A 116 5.18 14.60 -11.34
N PRO A 117 6.45 14.99 -11.58
CA PRO A 117 7.40 15.27 -10.51
C PRO A 117 7.23 16.69 -9.96
N ARG A 118 6.04 17.02 -9.43
CA ARG A 118 5.60 18.39 -9.11
C ARG A 118 6.50 19.05 -8.08
N THR A 119 6.59 18.42 -6.92
CA THR A 119 7.31 18.92 -5.77
C THR A 119 8.81 18.78 -5.98
N ALA A 120 9.26 17.63 -6.53
CA ALA A 120 10.67 17.39 -6.80
C ALA A 120 11.24 18.36 -7.84
N ALA A 121 10.51 18.64 -8.92
CA ALA A 121 10.94 19.62 -9.91
C ALA A 121 11.02 21.02 -9.29
N MET A 122 10.04 21.40 -8.46
CA MET A 122 10.08 22.69 -7.77
C MET A 122 11.34 22.82 -6.88
N PHE A 123 11.74 21.75 -6.19
CA PHE A 123 13.03 21.71 -5.50
C PHE A 123 14.22 21.81 -6.45
N ALA A 124 14.23 21.07 -7.57
CA ALA A 124 15.32 21.10 -8.55
C ALA A 124 15.57 22.53 -9.10
N PHE A 125 14.50 23.30 -9.33
CA PHE A 125 14.61 24.70 -9.77
C PHE A 125 15.09 25.66 -8.67
N ARG A 126 14.93 25.31 -7.39
CA ARG A 126 15.12 26.24 -6.26
C ARG A 126 16.34 25.94 -5.41
N MET A 127 16.75 24.68 -5.30
CA MET A 127 17.84 24.23 -4.46
C MET A 127 19.04 23.83 -5.30
N ARG A 128 19.94 24.80 -5.53
CA ARG A 128 21.16 24.58 -6.31
C ARG A 128 22.10 23.62 -5.57
N GLY A 129 22.69 22.68 -6.31
CA GLY A 129 23.64 21.70 -5.77
C GLY A 129 22.99 20.50 -5.07
N TRP A 130 21.65 20.42 -5.05
CA TRP A 130 20.91 19.28 -4.54
C TRP A 130 20.26 18.52 -5.70
N LYS A 131 20.47 17.20 -5.76
CA LYS A 131 19.79 16.33 -6.73
C LYS A 131 18.43 15.91 -6.19
N CYS A 132 17.38 16.06 -6.97
CA CYS A 132 16.01 15.84 -6.54
C CYS A 132 15.47 14.55 -7.16
N TYR A 133 15.02 13.63 -6.32
CA TYR A 133 14.42 12.36 -6.72
C TYR A 133 12.91 12.43 -6.50
N SER A 134 12.13 12.18 -7.53
CA SER A 134 10.67 12.07 -7.48
C SER A 134 10.29 10.60 -7.56
N VAL A 135 9.81 10.01 -6.46
CA VAL A 135 9.54 8.57 -6.33
C VAL A 135 8.04 8.35 -6.14
N ASP A 136 7.39 7.79 -7.17
CA ASP A 136 5.98 7.44 -7.10
C ASP A 136 5.63 6.31 -8.11
N PRO A 137 4.92 5.24 -7.70
CA PRO A 137 4.49 4.19 -8.63
C PRO A 137 3.54 4.68 -9.75
N ALA A 138 2.86 5.81 -9.52
CA ALA A 138 1.95 6.44 -10.47
C ALA A 138 2.65 7.38 -11.47
N MET A 139 3.95 7.62 -11.32
CA MET A 139 4.75 8.48 -12.20
C MET A 139 4.54 8.12 -13.69
N GLU A 140 4.32 9.13 -14.53
CA GLU A 140 4.06 8.94 -15.95
C GLU A 140 5.29 8.34 -16.67
N LYS A 141 5.05 7.53 -17.71
CA LYS A 141 6.15 6.95 -18.51
C LYS A 141 6.78 8.05 -19.35
N GLY A 142 8.12 8.06 -19.46
CA GLY A 142 8.93 8.98 -20.28
C GLY A 142 8.62 9.02 -21.80
N SER A 143 7.54 8.39 -22.24
CA SER A 143 7.13 8.28 -23.64
C SER A 143 6.11 9.33 -24.08
N SER A 144 5.47 10.07 -23.16
CA SER A 144 4.49 11.12 -23.52
C SER A 144 5.15 12.48 -23.78
N GLU A 145 4.53 13.34 -24.59
CA GLU A 145 5.01 14.72 -24.79
C GLU A 145 5.16 15.49 -23.48
N ARG A 146 4.24 15.25 -22.54
CA ARG A 146 4.26 15.80 -21.19
C ARG A 146 5.52 15.36 -20.44
N SER A 147 5.83 14.06 -20.48
CA SER A 147 7.00 13.48 -19.81
C SER A 147 8.36 13.87 -20.39
N LYS A 148 8.42 14.13 -21.70
CA LYS A 148 9.62 14.73 -22.33
C LYS A 148 9.86 16.14 -21.81
N GLY A 149 8.78 16.87 -21.54
CA GLY A 149 8.84 18.24 -21.03
C GLY A 149 9.72 18.38 -19.79
N TRP A 150 9.62 17.48 -18.80
CA TRP A 150 10.43 17.57 -17.56
C TRP A 150 11.64 16.63 -17.52
N ALA A 151 11.90 15.85 -18.56
CA ALA A 151 13.11 15.02 -18.64
C ALA A 151 14.39 15.88 -18.67
N ASP A 152 14.29 17.09 -19.23
CA ASP A 152 15.42 18.03 -19.38
C ASP A 152 15.65 18.91 -18.14
N VAL A 153 14.86 18.74 -17.06
CA VAL A 153 15.04 19.53 -15.84
C VAL A 153 16.34 19.08 -15.16
N SER A 154 17.32 19.98 -15.14
CA SER A 154 18.62 19.69 -14.53
C SER A 154 18.48 19.29 -13.06
N ASN A 155 19.21 18.26 -12.64
CA ASN A 155 19.23 17.73 -11.27
C ASN A 155 17.90 17.10 -10.80
N LEU A 156 16.97 16.78 -11.70
CA LEU A 156 15.77 16.01 -11.40
C LEU A 156 15.91 14.56 -11.87
N VAL A 157 15.52 13.62 -11.01
CA VAL A 157 15.45 12.19 -11.29
C VAL A 157 14.03 11.74 -11.03
N THR A 158 13.37 11.12 -12.01
CA THR A 158 12.02 10.58 -11.85
C THR A 158 12.08 9.06 -11.74
N VAL A 159 11.45 8.51 -10.72
CA VAL A 159 11.48 7.08 -10.39
C VAL A 159 10.05 6.58 -10.30
N ARG A 160 9.65 5.80 -11.30
CA ARG A 160 8.34 5.16 -11.31
C ARG A 160 8.36 3.86 -10.52
N ASN A 161 8.43 3.96 -9.20
CA ASN A 161 8.42 2.79 -8.33
C ASN A 161 7.89 3.14 -6.94
N LYS A 162 7.58 2.11 -6.16
CA LYS A 162 7.38 2.23 -4.72
C LYS A 162 8.70 2.59 -4.04
N ILE A 163 8.69 3.46 -3.04
CA ILE A 163 9.92 3.85 -2.33
C ILE A 163 10.57 2.66 -1.62
N GLU A 164 9.78 1.71 -1.14
CA GLU A 164 10.24 0.47 -0.49
C GLU A 164 11.19 -0.33 -1.40
N ASN A 165 10.95 -0.21 -2.70
CA ASN A 165 11.67 -0.86 -3.77
C ASN A 165 12.81 0.00 -4.33
N VAL A 166 13.12 1.17 -3.77
CA VAL A 166 14.17 2.06 -4.26
C VAL A 166 15.30 2.16 -3.24
N ARG A 167 16.56 2.24 -3.66
CA ARG A 167 17.70 2.58 -2.80
C ARG A 167 18.39 3.79 -3.36
N ILE A 168 18.63 4.80 -2.55
CA ILE A 168 19.25 6.07 -2.97
C ILE A 168 20.45 6.30 -2.06
N SER A 169 21.63 6.39 -2.65
CA SER A 169 22.86 6.70 -1.92
C SER A 169 23.18 8.19 -2.03
N LEU A 170 23.30 8.88 -0.89
CA LEU A 170 23.52 10.32 -0.83
C LEU A 170 24.60 10.66 0.21
N ARG A 171 25.15 11.86 0.10
CA ARG A 171 25.94 12.45 1.18
C ARG A 171 25.00 12.98 2.25
N ARG A 172 24.17 13.97 1.89
CA ARG A 172 23.11 14.50 2.76
C ARG A 172 21.75 14.28 2.12
N ALA A 173 20.76 13.89 2.91
CA ALA A 173 19.40 13.63 2.45
C ALA A 173 18.38 14.55 3.12
N ILE A 174 17.44 15.06 2.32
CA ILE A 174 16.17 15.63 2.81
C ILE A 174 15.05 14.75 2.26
N VAL A 175 14.19 14.23 3.13
CA VAL A 175 13.09 13.34 2.71
C VAL A 175 11.77 14.09 2.83
N VAL A 176 11.01 14.16 1.74
CA VAL A 176 9.73 14.87 1.66
C VAL A 176 8.65 13.88 1.26
N LEU A 177 7.62 13.73 2.09
CA LEU A 177 6.48 12.86 1.83
C LEU A 177 5.27 13.75 1.52
N VAL A 178 4.80 13.72 0.27
CA VAL A 178 3.62 14.48 -0.18
C VAL A 178 2.53 13.47 -0.51
N HIS A 179 1.45 13.42 0.28
CA HIS A 179 0.38 12.42 0.12
C HIS A 179 0.89 10.96 0.05
N ALA A 180 2.07 10.68 0.61
CA ALA A 180 2.71 9.38 0.46
C ALA A 180 1.97 8.31 1.27
N HIS A 181 1.72 7.15 0.64
CA HIS A 181 1.06 6.00 1.27
C HIS A 181 2.06 4.99 1.84
N VAL A 182 2.99 5.49 2.65
CA VAL A 182 4.04 4.70 3.33
C VAL A 182 4.31 5.29 4.71
N THR A 183 4.86 4.46 5.61
CA THR A 183 5.39 4.95 6.90
C THR A 183 6.70 5.72 6.67
N LEU A 184 7.09 6.53 7.66
CA LEU A 184 8.36 7.26 7.59
C LEU A 184 9.54 6.29 7.55
N ASP A 185 9.54 5.28 8.42
CA ASP A 185 10.60 4.27 8.47
C ASP A 185 10.77 3.53 7.14
N GLN A 186 9.67 3.19 6.45
CA GLN A 186 9.73 2.58 5.12
C GLN A 186 10.38 3.51 4.09
N ALA A 187 10.00 4.80 4.09
CA ALA A 187 10.59 5.77 3.18
C ALA A 187 12.08 6.00 3.47
N LEU A 188 12.50 6.05 4.73
CA LEU A 188 13.91 6.21 5.09
C LEU A 188 14.75 4.93 4.89
N SER A 189 14.14 3.74 4.96
CA SER A 189 14.85 2.47 4.66
C SER A 189 15.38 2.40 3.23
N ALA A 190 14.85 3.24 2.34
CA ALA A 190 15.28 3.41 0.96
C ALA A 190 16.50 4.35 0.82
N VAL A 191 16.91 5.05 1.87
CA VAL A 191 17.89 6.13 1.79
C VAL A 191 19.14 5.76 2.58
N GLN A 192 20.27 5.63 1.88
CA GLN A 192 21.58 5.48 2.47
C GLN A 192 22.32 6.81 2.38
N ALA A 193 22.19 7.63 3.42
CA ALA A 193 22.85 8.93 3.51
C ALA A 193 23.87 8.97 4.65
N GLU A 194 24.95 9.74 4.49
CA GLU A 194 25.88 10.03 5.60
C GLU A 194 25.18 10.90 6.66
N GLN A 195 24.23 11.74 6.24
CA GLN A 195 23.41 12.56 7.12
C GLN A 195 22.00 12.75 6.57
N VAL A 196 20.98 12.52 7.40
CA VAL A 196 19.61 12.95 7.12
C VAL A 196 19.40 14.35 7.71
N CYS A 197 19.35 15.37 6.86
CA CYS A 197 19.16 16.77 7.27
C CYS A 197 17.77 17.01 7.85
N GLY A 198 16.75 16.30 7.36
CA GLY A 198 15.41 16.37 7.90
C GLY A 198 14.36 15.68 7.05
N VAL A 199 13.18 15.51 7.64
CA VAL A 199 12.02 14.87 7.03
C VAL A 199 10.83 15.83 7.11
N VAL A 200 10.09 16.00 6.01
CA VAL A 200 8.85 16.81 5.98
C VAL A 200 7.72 15.97 5.41
N THR A 201 6.55 16.03 6.03
CA THR A 201 5.38 15.26 5.59
C THR A 201 4.16 16.16 5.43
N LEU A 202 3.38 15.92 4.38
CA LEU A 202 2.01 16.40 4.21
C LEU A 202 1.12 15.15 4.06
N PRO A 203 0.70 14.54 5.19
CA PRO A 203 -0.04 13.28 5.20
C PRO A 203 -1.47 13.46 4.67
N CYS A 204 -2.03 12.38 4.14
CA CYS A 204 -3.41 12.35 3.65
C CYS A 204 -4.10 11.01 3.95
N CYS A 205 -5.39 10.93 3.60
CA CYS A 205 -6.21 9.73 3.79
C CYS A 205 -6.12 9.19 5.23
N ASN A 206 -5.66 7.95 5.41
CA ASN A 206 -5.48 7.28 6.70
C ASN A 206 -4.00 7.24 7.16
N TRP A 207 -3.11 8.00 6.52
CA TRP A 207 -1.67 7.99 6.81
C TRP A 207 -1.22 9.03 7.85
N TYR A 208 -2.14 9.89 8.33
CA TYR A 208 -1.87 10.79 9.46
C TYR A 208 -1.27 10.05 10.65
N GLY A 209 -1.92 9.02 11.18
CA GLY A 209 -1.40 8.27 12.32
C GLY A 209 -0.14 7.43 12.02
N GLN A 210 0.07 7.04 10.76
CA GLN A 210 1.20 6.21 10.32
C GLN A 210 2.47 7.03 10.03
N GLN A 211 2.36 8.36 10.03
CA GLN A 211 3.46 9.32 9.86
C GLN A 211 3.57 10.23 11.10
N GLU A 212 3.30 9.70 12.31
CA GLU A 212 3.44 10.43 13.59
C GLU A 212 4.79 10.22 14.27
N ILE A 213 5.44 9.09 14.00
CA ILE A 213 6.64 8.67 14.70
C ILE A 213 7.68 8.25 13.66
N LEU A 214 8.89 8.77 13.79
CA LEU A 214 10.08 8.40 13.02
C LEU A 214 11.08 7.78 13.98
N PHE A 215 11.35 6.47 13.86
CA PHE A 215 12.27 5.75 14.77
C PHE A 215 12.05 6.03 16.28
N GLY A 216 10.79 6.05 16.71
CA GLY A 216 10.41 6.35 18.11
C GLY A 216 10.36 7.84 18.48
N ARG A 217 10.74 8.75 17.57
CA ARG A 217 10.73 10.21 17.77
C ARG A 217 9.51 10.87 17.11
N GLY A 218 8.76 11.67 17.87
CA GLY A 218 7.70 12.54 17.32
C GLY A 218 8.25 13.75 16.55
N PRO A 219 7.42 14.45 15.75
CA PRO A 219 7.85 15.61 14.97
C PRO A 219 8.28 16.77 15.87
N ASP A 220 9.28 17.53 15.44
CA ASP A 220 9.73 18.74 16.14
C ASP A 220 8.74 19.89 16.00
N LEU A 221 7.99 19.92 14.89
CA LEU A 221 6.92 20.88 14.68
C LEU A 221 5.77 20.27 13.86
N VAL A 222 4.54 20.56 14.29
CA VAL A 222 3.30 20.28 13.55
C VAL A 222 2.49 21.55 13.44
N TYR A 223 1.97 21.85 12.26
CA TYR A 223 1.08 23.00 12.04
C TYR A 223 0.13 22.76 10.87
N ASP A 224 -1.05 23.40 10.90
CA ASP A 224 -1.88 23.55 9.70
C ASP A 224 -1.44 24.79 8.94
N ASP A 225 -1.32 24.66 7.62
CA ASP A 225 -1.03 25.77 6.71
C ASP A 225 -2.27 26.16 5.90
N PHE A 226 -2.98 27.21 6.33
CA PHE A 226 -4.18 27.69 5.63
C PHE A 226 -3.90 28.39 4.30
N SER A 227 -2.64 28.40 3.84
CA SER A 227 -2.29 28.73 2.46
C SER A 227 -2.22 27.55 1.51
N VAL A 228 -2.33 26.33 2.02
CA VAL A 228 -2.54 25.12 1.21
C VAL A 228 -4.02 25.01 0.87
N LEU A 229 -4.36 25.01 -0.42
CA LEU A 229 -5.73 24.92 -0.91
C LEU A 229 -6.22 23.46 -0.95
N SER A 230 -6.05 22.78 0.18
CA SER A 230 -6.38 21.37 0.39
C SER A 230 -6.92 21.18 1.81
N ASP A 231 -7.77 20.16 1.98
CA ASP A 231 -8.12 19.68 3.32
C ASP A 231 -6.92 18.99 4.00
N HIS A 232 -5.94 18.55 3.22
CA HIS A 232 -4.70 17.92 3.69
C HIS A 232 -3.58 18.97 3.83
N ARG A 233 -3.69 19.83 4.84
CA ARG A 233 -2.77 20.97 5.05
C ARG A 233 -1.93 20.90 6.32
N GLU A 234 -1.98 19.77 7.01
CA GLU A 234 -1.13 19.54 8.17
C GLU A 234 0.29 19.24 7.68
N ILE A 235 1.26 20.00 8.17
CA ILE A 235 2.68 19.80 7.88
C ILE A 235 3.35 19.35 9.16
N ARG A 236 4.18 18.31 9.06
CA ARG A 236 5.01 17.79 10.15
C ARG A 236 6.46 17.75 9.70
N LEU A 237 7.38 18.07 10.61
CA LEU A 237 8.80 18.09 10.30
C LEU A 237 9.65 17.51 11.43
N TRP A 238 10.72 16.84 11.01
CA TRP A 238 11.81 16.34 11.84
C TRP A 238 13.10 16.98 11.31
N VAL A 239 13.85 17.66 12.17
CA VAL A 239 15.10 18.33 11.84
C VAL A 239 16.27 17.54 12.41
N GLY A 240 17.25 17.25 11.54
CA GLY A 240 18.50 16.58 11.88
C GLY A 240 18.37 15.10 12.26
N ASP A 241 19.53 14.46 12.36
CA ASP A 241 19.70 13.09 12.80
C ASP A 241 20.36 13.09 14.19
N ASN A 242 19.67 12.57 15.21
CA ASN A 242 20.24 12.40 16.56
C ASN A 242 20.74 10.95 16.77
N SER A 243 20.84 10.13 15.72
CA SER A 243 21.21 8.71 15.84
C SER A 243 22.70 8.43 16.02
N THR A 244 23.58 9.44 16.05
CA THR A 244 24.99 9.27 16.47
C THR A 244 25.11 9.31 18.00
N PRO A 245 25.62 8.25 18.67
CA PRO A 245 25.76 8.18 20.14
C PRO A 245 26.79 9.16 20.73
N GLU A 246 27.55 9.86 19.90
CA GLU A 246 28.52 10.85 20.36
C GLU A 246 27.89 12.24 20.29
N GLY A 247 27.81 12.90 21.45
CA GLY A 247 27.17 14.19 21.69
C GLY A 247 27.76 15.36 20.91
N GLY A 248 27.63 15.35 19.60
CA GLY A 248 27.74 16.52 18.76
C GLY A 248 26.51 17.39 18.98
N ASN A 249 26.65 18.46 19.76
CA ASN A 249 25.67 19.54 19.85
C ASN A 249 25.39 20.10 18.44
N LEU A 250 24.40 19.53 17.74
CA LEU A 250 23.82 20.15 16.56
C LEU A 250 23.11 21.42 17.04
N ASN A 251 23.61 22.56 16.56
CA ASN A 251 23.16 23.87 17.01
C ASN A 251 21.75 24.18 16.47
N VAL A 252 20.71 23.73 17.19
CA VAL A 252 19.29 23.98 16.86
C VAL A 252 18.89 25.47 17.06
N SER A 253 19.81 26.34 17.49
CA SER A 253 19.55 27.77 17.77
C SER A 253 19.05 28.59 16.57
N HIS A 254 19.11 28.05 15.35
CA HIS A 254 18.67 28.75 14.13
C HIS A 254 17.20 28.50 13.74
N ALA A 255 16.56 27.45 14.26
CA ALA A 255 15.18 27.10 13.90
C ALA A 255 14.18 27.74 14.88
N ASP A 256 13.78 28.97 14.57
CA ASP A 256 12.66 29.62 15.26
C ASP A 256 11.33 28.90 14.91
N PHE A 257 10.92 27.98 15.77
CA PHE A 257 9.68 27.21 15.68
C PHE A 257 8.44 27.99 16.18
N SER A 258 8.55 29.29 16.47
CA SER A 258 7.43 30.11 16.99
C SER A 258 6.31 30.38 15.98
N LEU A 259 6.55 30.12 14.69
CA LEU A 259 5.68 30.52 13.57
C LEU A 259 5.40 32.04 13.48
N ALA A 260 6.15 32.89 14.20
CA ALA A 260 5.86 34.33 14.28
C ALA A 260 6.24 35.14 13.02
N SER A 261 6.97 34.53 12.08
CA SER A 261 7.40 35.21 10.85
C SER A 261 6.23 35.52 9.91
N SER A 262 6.28 36.67 9.23
CA SER A 262 5.29 37.04 8.20
C SER A 262 5.18 36.04 7.05
N VAL A 263 6.23 35.25 6.80
CA VAL A 263 6.24 34.15 5.81
C VAL A 263 5.41 32.94 6.28
N MET A 264 5.15 32.84 7.59
CA MET A 264 4.28 31.82 8.20
C MET A 264 2.84 32.33 8.39
N LYS A 265 2.45 33.46 7.78
CA LYS A 265 1.07 34.00 7.84
C LYS A 265 0.02 32.99 7.38
N GLY A 266 -0.86 32.58 8.28
CA GLY A 266 -1.87 31.54 8.02
C GLY A 266 -1.43 30.14 8.46
N CYS A 267 -0.25 29.98 9.04
CA CYS A 267 0.12 28.76 9.75
C CYS A 267 -0.39 28.80 11.18
N VAL A 268 -0.93 27.68 11.67
CA VAL A 268 -1.40 27.55 13.05
C VAL A 268 -0.76 26.29 13.64
N ARG A 269 0.06 26.48 14.69
CA ARG A 269 0.74 25.40 15.39
C ARG A 269 -0.28 24.41 15.94
N LYS A 270 0.08 23.13 15.91
CA LYS A 270 -0.65 22.08 16.60
C LYS A 270 0.20 21.48 17.70
N GLU A 271 -0.47 21.08 18.77
CA GLU A 271 0.12 20.34 19.86
C GLU A 271 -0.47 18.94 19.91
N LEU A 272 0.39 17.99 20.29
CA LEU A 272 -0.05 16.63 20.57
C LEU A 272 -0.89 16.70 21.83
N VAL A 273 -2.15 16.33 21.72
CA VAL A 273 -2.98 16.17 22.92
C VAL A 273 -2.63 14.80 23.49
N GLU A 274 -1.75 14.78 24.48
CA GLU A 274 -1.66 13.64 25.40
C GLU A 274 -3.03 13.50 26.08
N MET A 275 -3.63 12.32 25.98
CA MET A 275 -4.81 12.01 26.79
C MET A 275 -4.34 11.87 28.23
N SER A 276 -4.20 12.99 28.93
CA SER A 276 -3.91 12.98 30.36
C SER A 276 -5.15 12.57 31.15
N GLU A 277 -4.99 11.52 31.95
CA GLU A 277 -5.97 10.93 32.87
C GLU A 277 -6.26 11.81 34.11
N ALA A 278 -6.22 13.14 33.98
CA ALA A 278 -6.25 14.02 35.15
C ALA A 278 -7.00 15.34 34.90
N ALA A 279 -8.28 15.28 34.52
CA ALA A 279 -9.20 16.40 34.71
C ALA A 279 -10.67 15.97 34.61
N SER A 280 -11.14 15.21 35.60
CA SER A 280 -12.56 14.87 35.74
C SER A 280 -12.90 14.62 37.21
N GLY A 281 -12.71 15.67 38.00
CA GLY A 281 -13.61 15.86 39.13
C GLY A 281 -15.04 15.93 38.60
N SER A 282 -15.79 14.86 38.84
CA SER A 282 -17.22 14.63 38.55
C SER A 282 -17.59 14.21 37.11
N THR A 283 -18.17 12.99 37.02
CA THR A 283 -18.86 12.32 35.88
C THR A 283 -18.04 11.42 34.90
N ASP A 284 -17.16 10.54 35.42
CA ASP A 284 -16.35 9.62 34.59
C ASP A 284 -16.95 8.25 34.25
N VAL A 285 -17.85 7.70 35.06
CA VAL A 285 -18.33 6.32 34.83
C VAL A 285 -19.24 6.22 33.60
N GLU A 286 -20.00 7.26 33.27
CA GLU A 286 -20.91 7.25 32.12
C GLU A 286 -20.19 7.49 30.79
N LYS A 287 -19.21 8.41 30.74
CA LYS A 287 -18.45 8.74 29.52
C LYS A 287 -17.47 7.64 29.10
N GLN A 288 -16.80 6.96 30.04
CA GLN A 288 -15.96 5.80 29.71
C GLN A 288 -16.78 4.64 29.13
N SER A 289 -18.03 4.47 29.58
CA SER A 289 -18.93 3.45 29.02
C SER A 289 -19.24 3.71 27.54
N ASP A 290 -19.35 4.98 27.12
CA ASP A 290 -19.73 5.34 25.75
C ASP A 290 -18.56 5.30 24.76
N ASP A 291 -17.34 5.68 25.17
CA ASP A 291 -16.15 5.53 24.32
C ASP A 291 -15.74 4.05 24.12
N VAL A 292 -15.98 3.18 25.12
CA VAL A 292 -15.74 1.73 25.01
C VAL A 292 -16.83 1.03 24.21
N LYS A 293 -18.10 1.46 24.33
CA LYS A 293 -19.19 1.02 23.42
C LYS A 293 -18.87 1.35 21.97
N ASN A 294 -18.24 2.50 21.69
CA ASN A 294 -17.88 2.96 20.34
C ASN A 294 -16.64 2.26 19.72
N ARG A 295 -15.97 1.33 20.42
CA ARG A 295 -14.85 0.54 19.86
C ARG A 295 -15.39 -0.55 18.93
N ASP A 296 -15.48 -0.25 17.63
CA ASP A 296 -15.97 -1.12 16.56
C ASP A 296 -14.99 -2.29 16.24
N GLY A 297 -15.15 -3.40 16.98
CA GLY A 297 -14.37 -4.64 16.92
C GLY A 297 -15.05 -5.75 16.10
N VAL A 298 -14.50 -6.97 16.14
CA VAL A 298 -15.02 -8.08 15.30
C VAL A 298 -16.40 -8.57 15.77
N LEU A 299 -16.67 -8.57 17.07
CA LEU A 299 -18.00 -8.93 17.58
C LEU A 299 -19.07 -7.90 17.20
N ASP A 300 -18.72 -6.61 17.21
CA ASP A 300 -19.60 -5.54 16.71
C ASP A 300 -19.90 -5.76 15.22
N PHE A 301 -18.87 -6.08 14.42
CA PHE A 301 -19.02 -6.41 13.01
C PHE A 301 -19.99 -7.57 12.77
N ILE A 302 -19.80 -8.70 13.45
CA ILE A 302 -20.66 -9.88 13.29
C ILE A 302 -22.09 -9.56 13.75
N GLY A 303 -22.24 -8.96 14.93
CA GLY A 303 -23.53 -8.62 15.52
C GLY A 303 -24.34 -7.66 14.66
N ASP A 304 -23.74 -6.55 14.25
CA ASP A 304 -24.39 -5.56 13.39
C ASP A 304 -24.74 -6.12 12.01
N THR A 305 -23.86 -6.96 11.43
CA THR A 305 -24.12 -7.58 10.11
C THR A 305 -25.33 -8.52 10.18
N LEU A 306 -25.47 -9.27 11.28
CA LEU A 306 -26.65 -10.09 11.54
C LEU A 306 -27.91 -9.23 11.79
N LYS A 307 -27.78 -8.12 12.52
CA LYS A 307 -28.89 -7.17 12.74
C LYS A 307 -29.37 -6.51 11.44
N GLU A 308 -28.45 -6.08 10.57
CA GLU A 308 -28.79 -5.50 9.27
C GLU A 308 -29.53 -6.50 8.39
N LEU A 309 -29.08 -7.75 8.40
CA LEU A 309 -29.68 -8.85 7.66
C LEU A 309 -31.13 -9.11 8.07
N ASP A 310 -31.45 -9.02 9.36
CA ASP A 310 -32.83 -9.14 9.85
C ASP A 310 -33.70 -7.92 9.51
N ARG A 311 -33.12 -6.72 9.38
CA ARG A 311 -33.84 -5.48 9.02
C ARG A 311 -34.16 -5.41 7.53
N ASP A 312 -33.20 -5.77 6.67
CA ASP A 312 -33.32 -5.69 5.21
C ASP A 312 -34.45 -6.60 4.66
N VAL A 313 -34.83 -7.67 5.37
CA VAL A 313 -35.99 -8.53 5.04
C VAL A 313 -37.28 -7.72 4.80
N SER A 314 -37.44 -6.60 5.50
CA SER A 314 -38.65 -5.78 5.44
C SER A 314 -38.66 -4.69 4.35
N SER A 315 -37.52 -4.45 3.69
CA SER A 315 -37.32 -3.29 2.80
C SER A 315 -36.86 -3.60 1.37
N MET A 316 -36.52 -4.85 1.04
CA MET A 316 -36.06 -5.21 -0.31
C MET A 316 -37.22 -5.32 -1.31
N SER A 317 -36.99 -4.86 -2.55
CA SER A 317 -37.96 -5.05 -3.63
C SER A 317 -37.91 -6.48 -4.19
N GLN A 318 -39.03 -6.96 -4.75
CA GLN A 318 -39.10 -8.30 -5.35
C GLN A 318 -38.14 -8.47 -6.54
N GLU A 319 -37.81 -7.38 -7.23
CA GLU A 319 -36.84 -7.36 -8.33
C GLU A 319 -35.40 -7.55 -7.84
N GLU A 320 -35.04 -6.96 -6.69
CA GLU A 320 -33.73 -7.12 -6.06
C GLU A 320 -33.52 -8.55 -5.54
N LEU A 321 -34.57 -9.14 -4.94
CA LEU A 321 -34.57 -10.54 -4.50
C LEU A 321 -34.32 -11.49 -5.68
N MET A 322 -35.09 -11.36 -6.76
CA MET A 322 -34.95 -12.22 -7.95
C MET A 322 -33.57 -12.10 -8.62
N ALA A 323 -32.98 -10.90 -8.62
CA ALA A 323 -31.64 -10.68 -9.18
C ALA A 323 -30.54 -11.33 -8.33
N GLU A 324 -30.65 -11.28 -6.99
CA GLU A 324 -29.72 -11.99 -6.09
C GLU A 324 -29.88 -13.50 -6.19
N GLU A 325 -31.12 -13.99 -6.27
CA GLU A 325 -31.42 -15.42 -6.43
C GLU A 325 -30.79 -16.02 -7.69
N GLN A 326 -30.91 -15.33 -8.81
CA GLN A 326 -30.29 -15.77 -10.07
C GLN A 326 -28.76 -15.75 -10.01
N THR A 327 -28.18 -14.76 -9.31
CA THR A 327 -26.73 -14.55 -9.26
C THR A 327 -26.04 -15.58 -8.34
N ILE A 328 -26.53 -15.72 -7.11
CA ILE A 328 -25.95 -16.63 -6.11
C ILE A 328 -26.36 -18.07 -6.42
N GLY A 329 -27.62 -18.29 -6.81
CA GLY A 329 -28.16 -19.64 -6.97
C GLY A 329 -27.52 -20.45 -8.09
N SER A 330 -27.14 -19.80 -9.19
CA SER A 330 -26.43 -20.49 -10.28
C SER A 330 -24.96 -20.78 -9.98
N SER A 331 -24.35 -20.02 -9.06
CA SER A 331 -22.93 -20.12 -8.74
C SER A 331 -22.66 -21.08 -7.59
N LEU A 332 -23.60 -21.23 -6.66
CA LEU A 332 -23.45 -22.02 -5.44
C LEU A 332 -23.25 -23.52 -5.73
N SER A 333 -24.09 -24.14 -6.57
CA SER A 333 -23.95 -25.57 -6.87
C SER A 333 -22.58 -25.88 -7.51
N SER A 334 -22.08 -25.00 -8.38
CA SER A 334 -20.73 -25.14 -8.96
C SER A 334 -19.60 -24.89 -7.96
N ALA A 335 -19.83 -24.06 -6.94
CA ALA A 335 -18.87 -23.74 -5.89
C ALA A 335 -18.69 -24.85 -4.87
N VAL A 336 -19.76 -25.60 -4.60
CA VAL A 336 -19.84 -26.57 -3.50
C VAL A 336 -19.62 -27.99 -4.02
N ALA A 337 -20.19 -28.37 -5.17
CA ALA A 337 -20.24 -29.76 -5.64
C ALA A 337 -18.88 -30.46 -5.89
N SER A 338 -17.78 -29.71 -6.10
CA SER A 338 -16.44 -30.28 -6.27
C SER A 338 -15.52 -30.11 -5.06
N HIS A 339 -15.99 -29.45 -4.01
CA HIS A 339 -15.16 -28.97 -2.90
C HIS A 339 -15.69 -29.33 -1.51
N LEU A 340 -16.91 -29.87 -1.43
CA LEU A 340 -17.55 -30.36 -0.21
C LEU A 340 -18.33 -31.64 -0.51
N ASP A 341 -18.14 -32.65 0.35
CA ASP A 341 -18.98 -33.85 0.34
C ASP A 341 -20.39 -33.52 0.89
N VAL A 342 -21.44 -34.18 0.39
CA VAL A 342 -22.85 -33.93 0.79
C VAL A 342 -23.15 -34.20 2.27
N ASP A 343 -22.35 -35.05 2.92
CA ASP A 343 -22.48 -35.35 4.35
C ASP A 343 -21.71 -34.36 5.24
N THR A 344 -20.95 -33.42 4.64
CA THR A 344 -20.18 -32.41 5.37
C THR A 344 -21.10 -31.49 6.18
N HIS A 345 -20.71 -31.18 7.41
CA HIS A 345 -21.42 -30.20 8.24
C HIS A 345 -21.01 -28.78 7.83
N VAL A 346 -21.95 -28.06 7.22
CA VAL A 346 -21.71 -26.72 6.65
C VAL A 346 -22.43 -25.65 7.46
N LEU A 347 -21.68 -24.65 7.93
CA LEU A 347 -22.23 -23.42 8.48
C LEU A 347 -22.42 -22.40 7.36
N ALA A 348 -23.67 -22.19 6.94
CA ALA A 348 -24.03 -21.27 5.87
C ALA A 348 -24.34 -19.86 6.42
N LEU A 349 -23.49 -18.91 6.04
CA LEU A 349 -23.62 -17.48 6.30
C LEU A 349 -24.03 -16.77 5.01
N GLY A 350 -25.35 -16.67 4.78
CA GLY A 350 -25.90 -16.02 3.59
C GLY A 350 -26.49 -14.65 3.89
N TRP A 351 -26.24 -13.69 3.00
CA TRP A 351 -26.84 -12.34 3.07
C TRP A 351 -28.29 -12.28 2.57
N HIS A 352 -28.77 -13.31 1.86
CA HIS A 352 -30.12 -13.27 1.30
C HIS A 352 -31.18 -13.40 2.42
N PRO A 353 -32.22 -12.54 2.46
CA PRO A 353 -33.30 -12.58 3.45
C PRO A 353 -33.96 -13.96 3.61
N HIS A 354 -34.18 -14.66 2.49
CA HIS A 354 -34.77 -16.01 2.48
C HIS A 354 -33.77 -17.14 2.70
N ARG A 355 -32.57 -16.83 3.22
CA ARG A 355 -31.48 -17.80 3.45
C ARG A 355 -31.22 -18.70 2.24
N LEU A 356 -31.16 -18.09 1.06
CA LEU A 356 -31.07 -18.80 -0.23
C LEU A 356 -29.97 -19.88 -0.27
N ALA A 357 -28.80 -19.58 0.29
CA ALA A 357 -27.69 -20.54 0.34
C ALA A 357 -28.04 -21.82 1.11
N VAL A 358 -28.81 -21.70 2.20
CA VAL A 358 -29.30 -22.84 2.98
C VAL A 358 -30.29 -23.67 2.16
N ARG A 359 -31.28 -23.01 1.53
CA ARG A 359 -32.29 -23.68 0.68
C ARG A 359 -31.65 -24.50 -0.44
N LEU A 360 -30.70 -23.88 -1.14
CA LEU A 360 -30.02 -24.51 -2.26
C LEU A 360 -29.13 -25.68 -1.82
N LEU A 361 -28.42 -25.57 -0.70
CA LEU A 361 -27.67 -26.70 -0.16
C LEU A 361 -28.59 -27.88 0.20
N LEU A 362 -29.72 -27.61 0.87
CA LEU A 362 -30.69 -28.65 1.22
C LEU A 362 -31.26 -29.33 -0.04
N ARG A 363 -31.61 -28.54 -1.07
CA ARG A 363 -32.08 -29.04 -2.37
C ARG A 363 -31.03 -29.86 -3.12
N ASP A 364 -29.76 -29.47 -3.01
CA ASP A 364 -28.62 -30.17 -3.61
C ASP A 364 -28.22 -31.44 -2.81
N GLY A 365 -28.97 -31.79 -1.75
CA GLY A 365 -28.85 -33.05 -1.01
C GLY A 365 -27.97 -32.99 0.25
N TYR A 366 -27.51 -31.81 0.66
CA TYR A 366 -26.72 -31.64 1.89
C TYR A 366 -27.63 -31.78 3.10
N LYS A 367 -27.34 -32.73 4.00
CA LYS A 367 -28.19 -33.03 5.17
C LYS A 367 -27.81 -32.27 6.43
N ASN A 368 -26.58 -31.78 6.48
CA ASN A 368 -25.96 -31.19 7.66
C ASN A 368 -25.70 -29.70 7.44
N VAL A 369 -26.76 -28.94 7.16
CA VAL A 369 -26.69 -27.49 6.93
C VAL A 369 -27.10 -26.74 8.20
N TYR A 370 -26.27 -25.81 8.62
CA TYR A 370 -26.47 -25.00 9.82
C TYR A 370 -26.43 -23.51 9.48
N THR A 371 -27.07 -22.69 10.29
CA THR A 371 -26.96 -21.22 10.22
C THR A 371 -27.00 -20.63 11.62
N VAL A 372 -26.73 -19.33 11.76
CA VAL A 372 -26.73 -18.64 13.05
C VAL A 372 -27.64 -17.44 13.05
N SER A 373 -28.26 -17.17 14.20
CA SER A 373 -29.03 -15.95 14.47
C SER A 373 -28.57 -15.29 15.77
N LEU A 374 -28.78 -13.99 15.87
CA LEU A 374 -28.50 -13.26 17.10
C LEU A 374 -29.51 -13.66 18.20
N THR A 375 -29.04 -14.02 19.39
CA THR A 375 -29.92 -14.33 20.54
C THR A 375 -30.06 -13.14 21.48
N ASP A 376 -28.93 -12.53 21.82
CA ASP A 376 -28.83 -11.42 22.77
C ASP A 376 -28.11 -10.23 22.13
N GLU A 377 -28.35 -9.04 22.65
CA GLU A 377 -27.53 -7.89 22.28
C GLU A 377 -26.10 -8.05 22.79
N LEU A 378 -25.15 -7.46 22.06
CA LEU A 378 -23.75 -7.42 22.46
C LEU A 378 -23.63 -6.84 23.87
N SER A 379 -23.11 -7.63 24.81
CA SER A 379 -22.88 -7.19 26.18
C SER A 379 -21.44 -6.73 26.35
N LEU A 380 -21.25 -5.65 27.12
CA LEU A 380 -19.94 -5.10 27.44
C LEU A 380 -19.74 -5.13 28.96
N SER A 381 -18.61 -5.68 29.39
CA SER A 381 -18.14 -5.64 30.77
C SER A 381 -16.75 -4.98 30.79
N ILE A 382 -16.51 -4.14 31.78
CA ILE A 382 -15.28 -3.35 31.91
C ILE A 382 -14.70 -3.66 33.29
N ASN A 383 -13.47 -4.16 33.34
CA ASN A 383 -12.64 -4.23 34.54
C ASN A 383 -11.53 -3.18 34.42
N ASP A 384 -10.87 -2.83 35.55
CA ASP A 384 -9.94 -1.68 35.66
C ASP A 384 -8.90 -1.53 34.53
N GLU A 385 -8.47 -2.63 33.88
CA GLU A 385 -7.49 -2.58 32.77
C GLU A 385 -7.98 -3.20 31.44
N ARG A 386 -9.09 -3.94 31.42
CA ARG A 386 -9.56 -4.72 30.26
C ARG A 386 -11.06 -4.61 30.04
N GLY A 387 -11.43 -4.35 28.78
CA GLY A 387 -12.80 -4.45 28.30
C GLY A 387 -13.06 -5.85 27.73
N THR A 388 -14.23 -6.40 28.04
CA THR A 388 -14.69 -7.70 27.53
C THR A 388 -16.07 -7.55 26.89
N LYS A 389 -16.18 -7.91 25.61
CA LYS A 389 -17.44 -7.95 24.86
C LYS A 389 -17.88 -9.40 24.69
N ASN A 390 -19.17 -9.69 24.93
CA ASN A 390 -19.73 -11.01 24.67
C ASN A 390 -20.89 -10.92 23.67
N LEU A 391 -20.87 -11.81 22.68
CA LEU A 391 -21.91 -11.96 21.67
C LEU A 391 -22.41 -13.41 21.69
N LYS A 392 -23.72 -13.59 21.85
CA LYS A 392 -24.36 -14.91 21.88
C LYS A 392 -25.13 -15.16 20.58
N LEU A 393 -24.76 -16.23 19.88
CA LEU A 393 -25.35 -16.63 18.61
C LEU A 393 -26.05 -17.98 18.77
N GLN A 394 -27.33 -18.07 18.44
CA GLN A 394 -28.06 -19.34 18.35
C GLN A 394 -27.62 -20.06 17.08
N LEU A 395 -27.14 -21.29 17.21
CA LEU A 395 -26.94 -22.19 16.10
C LEU A 395 -28.25 -22.91 15.79
N HIS A 396 -28.63 -22.91 14.51
CA HIS A 396 -29.79 -23.64 14.01
C HIS A 396 -29.34 -24.70 13.02
N LYS A 397 -29.89 -25.90 13.13
CA LYS A 397 -29.88 -26.88 12.05
C LYS A 397 -31.06 -26.59 11.13
N CYS A 398 -30.80 -26.57 9.84
CA CYS A 398 -31.79 -26.24 8.83
C CYS A 398 -32.37 -27.52 8.21
N THR A 399 -33.70 -27.59 8.10
CA THR A 399 -34.42 -28.67 7.42
C THR A 399 -35.47 -28.07 6.47
N VAL A 400 -35.95 -28.86 5.51
CA VAL A 400 -37.04 -28.45 4.60
C VAL A 400 -38.34 -29.01 5.14
N ASP A 401 -39.37 -28.16 5.25
CA ASP A 401 -40.73 -28.62 5.53
C ASP A 401 -41.35 -29.20 4.25
N LEU A 402 -41.71 -30.48 4.27
CA LEU A 402 -42.32 -31.17 3.13
C LEU A 402 -43.86 -31.08 3.14
N ASP A 403 -44.46 -30.49 4.17
CA ASP A 403 -45.91 -30.57 4.42
C ASP A 403 -46.74 -29.40 3.84
N THR A 404 -46.15 -28.48 3.06
CA THR A 404 -46.89 -27.39 2.42
C THR A 404 -47.04 -27.60 0.91
N GLU A 405 -48.28 -27.78 0.41
CA GLU A 405 -48.64 -27.72 -1.02
C GLU A 405 -48.47 -26.32 -1.67
N ARG A 406 -47.49 -25.52 -1.21
CA ARG A 406 -47.14 -24.22 -1.79
C ARG A 406 -45.83 -24.37 -2.55
N GLU A 407 -45.72 -23.69 -3.69
CA GLU A 407 -44.52 -23.65 -4.55
C GLU A 407 -43.28 -23.02 -3.86
N ASP A 408 -43.41 -22.54 -2.63
CA ASP A 408 -42.33 -22.00 -1.81
C ASP A 408 -41.89 -22.99 -0.72
N GLU A 409 -40.83 -23.76 -1.01
CA GLU A 409 -40.14 -24.60 -0.01
C GLU A 409 -39.72 -23.76 1.21
N SER A 410 -40.37 -23.98 2.35
CA SER A 410 -40.06 -23.27 3.60
C SER A 410 -38.98 -24.00 4.40
N VAL A 411 -38.00 -23.25 4.93
CA VAL A 411 -36.90 -23.79 5.74
C VAL A 411 -37.26 -23.68 7.21
N VAL A 412 -37.15 -24.80 7.92
CA VAL A 412 -37.31 -24.86 9.38
C VAL A 412 -35.95 -24.72 10.03
N PHE A 413 -35.89 -23.91 11.09
CA PHE A 413 -34.69 -23.68 11.89
C PHE A 413 -34.85 -24.35 13.25
N GLU A 414 -34.13 -25.44 13.46
CA GLU A 414 -34.11 -26.19 14.72
C GLU A 414 -32.94 -25.72 15.60
N PRO A 415 -33.20 -25.11 16.77
CA PRO A 415 -32.14 -24.68 17.68
C PRO A 415 -31.28 -25.86 18.15
N CYS A 416 -29.96 -25.72 18.04
CA CYS A 416 -28.99 -26.78 18.33
C CYS A 416 -27.92 -26.36 19.35
N GLY A 417 -28.19 -25.33 20.15
CA GLY A 417 -27.24 -24.73 21.09
C GLY A 417 -26.74 -23.35 20.68
N TYR A 418 -25.81 -22.80 21.46
CA TYR A 418 -25.35 -21.43 21.33
C TYR A 418 -23.84 -21.36 21.21
N PHE A 419 -23.36 -20.52 20.29
CA PHE A 419 -21.99 -20.05 20.34
C PHE A 419 -21.90 -18.78 21.17
N THR A 420 -20.99 -18.77 22.13
CA THR A 420 -20.64 -17.58 22.90
C THR A 420 -19.27 -17.10 22.46
N LEU A 421 -19.24 -15.94 21.81
CA LEU A 421 -18.02 -15.27 21.39
C LEU A 421 -17.66 -14.27 22.48
N GLN A 422 -16.45 -14.39 23.03
CA GLN A 422 -15.91 -13.48 24.02
C GLN A 422 -14.68 -12.81 23.44
N SER A 423 -14.75 -11.48 23.32
CA SER A 423 -13.64 -10.61 22.93
C SER A 423 -13.08 -9.93 24.16
N SER A 424 -11.76 -9.96 24.31
CA SER A 424 -11.03 -9.22 25.36
C SER A 424 -10.02 -8.26 24.73
N PHE A 425 -10.00 -7.03 25.23
CA PHE A 425 -9.11 -5.97 24.74
C PHE A 425 -8.66 -5.04 25.87
N ALA A 426 -7.44 -4.52 25.78
CA ALA A 426 -6.94 -3.52 26.71
C ALA A 426 -7.63 -2.17 26.52
N LEU A 427 -8.02 -1.52 27.63
CA LEU A 427 -8.69 -0.20 27.59
C LEU A 427 -7.70 0.92 27.22
N HIS A 428 -6.45 0.82 27.67
CA HIS A 428 -5.42 1.87 27.54
C HIS A 428 -4.38 1.59 26.43
N SER A 429 -4.43 0.42 25.79
CA SER A 429 -3.51 0.06 24.69
C SER A 429 -4.26 -0.08 23.36
N SER A 430 -3.89 0.76 22.39
CA SER A 430 -4.33 0.63 21.00
C SER A 430 -3.54 -0.43 20.21
N GLU A 431 -2.51 -1.03 20.82
CA GLU A 431 -1.59 -1.97 20.17
C GLU A 431 -1.85 -3.44 20.54
N GLU A 432 -2.57 -3.74 21.63
CA GLU A 432 -3.00 -5.11 21.90
C GLU A 432 -4.08 -5.54 20.89
N GLU A 433 -3.78 -6.58 20.11
CA GLU A 433 -4.74 -7.21 19.20
C GLU A 433 -5.89 -7.81 20.03
N GLU A 434 -7.13 -7.50 19.63
CA GLU A 434 -8.36 -8.06 20.20
C GLU A 434 -8.22 -9.59 20.31
N LYS A 435 -8.39 -10.19 21.49
CA LYS A 435 -8.33 -11.65 21.63
C LYS A 435 -9.75 -12.19 21.72
N ILE A 436 -10.12 -13.02 20.75
CA ILE A 436 -11.47 -13.59 20.63
C ILE A 436 -11.40 -15.09 20.86
N THR A 437 -12.28 -15.55 21.73
CA THR A 437 -12.51 -16.97 22.00
C THR A 437 -13.95 -17.31 21.66
N VAL A 438 -14.15 -18.43 20.96
CA VAL A 438 -15.48 -18.97 20.66
C VAL A 438 -15.67 -20.23 21.48
N SER A 439 -16.76 -20.26 22.25
CA SER A 439 -17.19 -21.43 23.02
C SER A 439 -18.58 -21.85 22.57
N PHE A 440 -18.91 -23.12 22.78
CA PHE A 440 -20.22 -23.66 22.43
C PHE A 440 -20.88 -24.25 23.67
N ASP A 441 -22.16 -23.97 23.83
CA ASP A 441 -22.99 -24.46 24.93
C ASP A 441 -24.31 -25.04 24.40
N ASN A 442 -24.67 -26.22 24.89
CA ASN A 442 -25.89 -26.94 24.56
C ASN A 442 -26.23 -27.96 25.65
N ASP A 443 -26.42 -27.49 26.89
CA ASP A 443 -26.78 -28.33 28.04
C ASP A 443 -25.82 -29.53 28.23
N GLY A 444 -24.53 -29.32 27.97
CA GLY A 444 -23.49 -30.35 28.08
C GLY A 444 -23.27 -31.24 26.84
N HIS A 445 -24.03 -31.04 25.75
CA HIS A 445 -23.79 -31.72 24.47
C HIS A 445 -22.67 -31.04 23.67
N PRO A 446 -21.85 -31.83 22.94
CA PRO A 446 -20.79 -31.27 22.10
C PRO A 446 -21.36 -30.51 20.91
N ALA A 447 -20.64 -29.47 20.46
CA ALA A 447 -20.94 -28.77 19.21
C ALA A 447 -21.08 -29.76 18.04
N PRO A 448 -21.98 -29.49 17.06
CA PRO A 448 -21.94 -30.18 15.78
C PRO A 448 -20.53 -30.09 15.18
N PRO A 449 -20.04 -31.13 14.50
CA PRO A 449 -18.70 -31.15 13.91
C PRO A 449 -18.64 -30.30 12.63
N LEU A 450 -18.87 -28.99 12.76
CA LEU A 450 -18.81 -28.07 11.63
C LEU A 450 -17.44 -28.15 10.97
N ALA A 451 -17.43 -28.41 9.66
CA ALA A 451 -16.21 -28.65 8.89
C ALA A 451 -15.96 -27.56 7.83
N CYS A 452 -17.02 -26.84 7.41
CA CYS A 452 -16.91 -25.75 6.45
C CYS A 452 -17.79 -24.55 6.84
N VAL A 453 -17.24 -23.32 6.71
CA VAL A 453 -18.04 -22.09 6.64
C VAL A 453 -18.30 -21.74 5.18
N LEU A 454 -19.56 -21.57 4.80
CA LEU A 454 -19.96 -21.04 3.51
C LEU A 454 -20.36 -19.57 3.67
N ASP A 455 -19.49 -18.65 3.24
CA ASP A 455 -19.78 -17.22 3.14
C ASP A 455 -20.44 -16.91 1.80
N ALA A 456 -21.77 -16.91 1.78
CA ALA A 456 -22.59 -16.49 0.64
C ALA A 456 -22.88 -14.98 0.71
N GLY A 457 -21.80 -14.19 0.75
CA GLY A 457 -21.83 -12.72 0.72
C GLY A 457 -21.98 -12.04 2.07
N PHE A 458 -22.03 -12.78 3.18
CA PHE A 458 -22.12 -12.22 4.54
C PHE A 458 -20.95 -11.30 4.86
N ILE A 459 -19.70 -11.75 4.68
CA ILE A 459 -18.51 -10.96 5.01
C ILE A 459 -18.45 -9.73 4.11
N PHE A 460 -18.54 -9.94 2.79
CA PHE A 460 -18.49 -8.88 1.80
C PHE A 460 -19.55 -7.78 2.05
N ARG A 461 -20.78 -8.18 2.36
CA ARG A 461 -21.90 -7.25 2.61
C ARG A 461 -21.78 -6.58 3.96
N GLY A 462 -21.32 -7.28 5.00
CA GLY A 462 -21.05 -6.67 6.30
C GLY A 462 -20.06 -5.51 6.23
N PHE A 463 -19.11 -5.53 5.28
CA PHE A 463 -18.20 -4.40 5.06
C PHE A 463 -18.78 -3.27 4.18
N ARG A 464 -19.99 -3.42 3.63
CA ARG A 464 -20.66 -2.38 2.83
C ARG A 464 -21.07 -1.25 3.78
N GLY A 465 -20.63 -0.02 3.51
CA GLY A 465 -21.00 1.14 4.33
C GLY A 465 -20.19 1.32 5.62
N ARG A 466 -19.44 0.29 6.06
CA ARG A 466 -18.46 0.43 7.15
C ARG A 466 -17.15 1.07 6.66
N ALA A 467 -16.45 1.75 7.56
CA ALA A 467 -15.11 2.26 7.28
C ALA A 467 -14.21 1.10 6.79
N LYS A 468 -13.36 1.34 5.78
CA LYS A 468 -12.43 0.32 5.28
C LYS A 468 -11.47 -0.08 6.40
N LYS A 469 -11.77 -1.19 7.10
CA LYS A 469 -10.89 -1.74 8.13
C LYS A 469 -9.61 -2.30 7.49
N LYS A 470 -8.54 -2.34 8.27
CA LYS A 470 -7.22 -2.85 7.81
C LYS A 470 -7.37 -4.33 7.38
N PRO A 471 -6.52 -4.83 6.46
CA PRO A 471 -6.49 -6.26 6.11
C PRO A 471 -6.35 -7.19 7.33
N SER A 472 -5.68 -6.73 8.40
CA SER A 472 -5.60 -7.47 9.66
C SER A 472 -6.96 -7.71 10.32
N PHE A 473 -7.89 -6.76 10.25
CA PHE A 473 -9.25 -6.92 10.77
C PHE A 473 -10.01 -7.98 9.99
N PHE A 474 -9.91 -7.99 8.65
CA PHE A 474 -10.47 -9.05 7.81
C PHE A 474 -9.92 -10.42 8.20
N ARG A 475 -8.60 -10.54 8.39
CA ARG A 475 -7.99 -11.79 8.88
C ARG A 475 -8.51 -12.18 10.25
N HIS A 476 -8.74 -11.20 11.13
CA HIS A 476 -9.29 -11.44 12.46
C HIS A 476 -10.73 -11.97 12.40
N VAL A 477 -11.57 -11.45 11.49
CA VAL A 477 -12.91 -11.99 11.21
C VAL A 477 -12.79 -13.44 10.72
N CYS A 478 -11.94 -13.72 9.74
CA CYS A 478 -11.76 -15.09 9.23
C CYS A 478 -11.25 -16.06 10.31
N ARG A 479 -10.31 -15.65 11.17
CA ARG A 479 -9.85 -16.46 12.31
C ARG A 479 -10.95 -16.70 13.34
N THR A 480 -11.82 -15.73 13.56
CA THR A 480 -12.99 -15.89 14.44
C THR A 480 -13.97 -16.89 13.84
N LEU A 481 -14.23 -16.81 12.53
CA LEU A 481 -15.09 -17.77 11.84
C LEU A 481 -14.49 -19.20 11.85
N ASP A 482 -13.17 -19.32 11.77
CA ASP A 482 -12.48 -20.61 11.81
C ASP A 482 -12.62 -21.32 13.17
N GLN A 483 -12.79 -20.57 14.27
CA GLN A 483 -13.03 -21.15 15.59
C GLN A 483 -14.41 -21.81 15.74
N PHE A 484 -15.36 -21.59 14.82
CA PHE A 484 -16.61 -22.37 14.78
C PHE A 484 -16.38 -23.80 14.28
N LEU A 485 -15.29 -24.03 13.54
CA LEU A 485 -15.00 -25.32 12.92
C LEU A 485 -14.25 -26.24 13.87
N ARG A 486 -14.54 -27.54 13.79
CA ARG A 486 -13.67 -28.55 14.40
C ARG A 486 -12.52 -28.89 13.46
N PRO A 487 -11.32 -29.16 13.99
CA PRO A 487 -10.23 -29.68 13.18
C PRO A 487 -10.58 -31.10 12.71
N GLU A 488 -11.08 -31.23 11.49
CA GLU A 488 -11.18 -32.51 10.80
C GLU A 488 -9.86 -32.82 10.09
N SER A 489 -9.45 -34.09 10.13
CA SER A 489 -8.21 -34.57 9.51
C SER A 489 -8.29 -34.75 7.99
N SER A 490 -9.39 -34.34 7.34
CA SER A 490 -9.62 -34.58 5.91
C SER A 490 -9.11 -33.41 5.06
N ILE A 491 -8.10 -33.68 4.22
CA ILE A 491 -7.52 -32.74 3.25
C ILE A 491 -8.49 -32.43 2.10
N ARG A 492 -9.62 -33.15 2.00
CA ARG A 492 -10.48 -33.14 0.80
C ARG A 492 -11.51 -32.02 0.78
N ASN A 493 -11.97 -31.56 1.95
CA ASN A 493 -13.05 -30.59 2.07
C ASN A 493 -12.50 -29.18 2.30
N ALA A 494 -13.07 -28.20 1.63
CA ALA A 494 -12.76 -26.79 1.90
C ALA A 494 -13.27 -26.42 3.31
N SER A 495 -12.45 -25.72 4.10
CA SER A 495 -12.81 -25.19 5.43
C SER A 495 -13.57 -23.87 5.32
N LEU A 496 -13.32 -23.09 4.26
CA LEU A 496 -14.04 -21.85 3.97
C LEU A 496 -14.32 -21.74 2.47
N ILE A 497 -15.59 -21.54 2.12
CA ILE A 497 -16.01 -21.20 0.75
C ILE A 497 -16.60 -19.79 0.75
N CYS A 498 -16.00 -18.87 0.01
CA CYS A 498 -16.48 -17.48 -0.12
C CYS A 498 -17.01 -17.18 -1.52
N LEU A 499 -18.20 -16.61 -1.60
CA LEU A 499 -18.85 -16.14 -2.82
C LEU A 499 -18.95 -14.62 -2.82
N THR A 500 -18.38 -13.95 -3.82
CA THR A 500 -18.49 -12.49 -3.97
C THR A 500 -18.68 -12.04 -5.42
N PRO A 501 -19.55 -11.06 -5.70
CA PRO A 501 -19.73 -10.52 -7.04
C PRO A 501 -18.70 -9.41 -7.40
N ARG A 502 -17.84 -8.97 -6.47
CA ARG A 502 -17.01 -7.77 -6.67
C ARG A 502 -15.52 -8.04 -6.85
N LYS A 503 -14.94 -7.45 -7.91
CA LYS A 503 -13.52 -7.61 -8.27
C LYS A 503 -12.52 -7.16 -7.19
N GLN A 504 -12.89 -6.17 -6.40
CA GLN A 504 -12.00 -5.57 -5.40
C GLN A 504 -11.78 -6.42 -4.13
N TRP A 505 -12.72 -7.33 -3.82
CA TRP A 505 -12.63 -8.27 -2.69
C TRP A 505 -11.85 -9.56 -3.05
N ARG A 506 -11.14 -9.56 -4.19
CA ARG A 506 -10.60 -10.76 -4.86
C ARG A 506 -9.11 -10.98 -4.78
N LYS A 507 -8.36 -10.15 -4.05
CA LYS A 507 -6.92 -10.41 -3.96
C LYS A 507 -6.74 -11.73 -3.23
N LYS A 508 -6.22 -12.74 -3.94
CA LYS A 508 -5.89 -14.06 -3.35
C LYS A 508 -5.09 -13.88 -2.06
N GLU A 509 -4.23 -12.87 -2.03
CA GLU A 509 -3.43 -12.39 -0.89
C GLU A 509 -4.22 -12.15 0.42
N PHE A 510 -5.54 -11.86 0.38
CA PHE A 510 -6.33 -11.66 1.60
C PHE A 510 -6.62 -12.97 2.33
N LEU A 511 -6.99 -14.01 1.58
CA LEU A 511 -7.34 -15.33 2.12
C LEU A 511 -6.12 -16.28 2.16
N ALA A 512 -5.15 -16.10 1.26
CA ALA A 512 -3.91 -16.88 1.19
C ALA A 512 -2.80 -16.33 2.11
N HIS A 513 -3.17 -15.53 3.10
CA HIS A 513 -2.21 -14.99 4.06
C HIS A 513 -1.76 -16.10 5.02
N VAL A 514 -0.48 -16.13 5.36
CA VAL A 514 0.12 -17.17 6.22
C VAL A 514 -0.61 -17.31 7.56
N ASP A 515 -0.99 -16.20 8.21
CA ASP A 515 -1.78 -16.19 9.45
C ASP A 515 -3.12 -16.95 9.41
N LEU A 516 -3.66 -17.21 8.22
CA LEU A 516 -4.93 -17.94 8.05
C LEU A 516 -4.73 -19.43 7.80
N GLY A 517 -3.51 -19.87 7.44
CA GLY A 517 -3.20 -21.29 7.24
C GLY A 517 -3.96 -21.96 6.08
N TYR A 518 -4.46 -21.19 5.11
CA TYR A 518 -5.23 -21.70 3.98
C TYR A 518 -4.39 -21.89 2.71
N ASP A 519 -4.54 -23.03 2.04
CA ASP A 519 -4.34 -23.10 0.58
C ASP A 519 -5.61 -22.64 -0.13
N VAL A 520 -5.49 -21.65 -1.01
CA VAL A 520 -6.65 -20.98 -1.63
C VAL A 520 -6.71 -21.28 -3.12
N GLN A 521 -7.78 -21.95 -3.51
CA GLN A 521 -8.19 -22.13 -4.90
C GLN A 521 -9.27 -21.10 -5.25
N SER A 522 -9.17 -20.49 -6.43
CA SER A 522 -10.14 -19.47 -6.86
C SER A 522 -10.52 -19.62 -8.31
N PHE A 523 -11.80 -19.44 -8.62
CA PHE A 523 -12.31 -19.48 -9.99
C PHE A 523 -13.46 -18.48 -10.20
N ILE A 524 -13.85 -18.32 -11.46
CA ILE A 524 -14.92 -17.42 -11.88
C ILE A 524 -16.11 -18.28 -12.34
N ALA A 525 -17.24 -18.14 -11.65
CA ALA A 525 -18.51 -18.66 -12.13
C ALA A 525 -19.11 -17.60 -13.09
N THR A 526 -19.07 -17.88 -14.39
CA THR A 526 -19.72 -17.07 -15.44
C THR A 526 -20.69 -17.93 -16.22
N ARG A 527 -21.96 -17.52 -16.29
CA ARG A 527 -22.95 -18.16 -17.16
C ARG A 527 -22.70 -17.75 -18.62
N LYS A 528 -22.79 -18.70 -19.54
CA LYS A 528 -22.71 -18.47 -21.01
C LYS A 528 -23.96 -17.80 -21.59
N GLN A 529 -25.00 -17.57 -20.80
CA GLN A 529 -26.25 -16.95 -21.24
C GLN A 529 -26.65 -15.87 -20.22
N LEU A 530 -26.80 -14.65 -20.74
CA LEU A 530 -27.11 -13.36 -20.08
C LEU A 530 -25.96 -12.59 -19.43
N GLN A 531 -26.04 -11.26 -19.57
CA GLN A 531 -25.15 -10.20 -19.07
C GLN A 531 -25.10 -10.15 -17.52
N ALA A 532 -24.97 -11.29 -16.84
CA ALA A 532 -24.86 -11.34 -15.38
C ALA A 532 -23.46 -10.92 -14.93
N SER A 533 -23.37 -10.23 -13.80
CA SER A 533 -22.09 -9.90 -13.16
C SER A 533 -21.38 -11.20 -12.75
N PRO A 534 -20.07 -11.35 -13.03
CA PRO A 534 -19.34 -12.56 -12.69
C PRO A 534 -19.28 -12.76 -11.17
N VAL A 535 -19.57 -13.98 -10.72
CA VAL A 535 -19.42 -14.38 -9.31
C VAL A 535 -18.07 -15.06 -9.13
N TYR A 536 -17.44 -14.75 -8.01
CA TYR A 536 -16.09 -15.19 -7.71
C TYR A 536 -16.13 -16.12 -6.52
N VAL A 537 -15.55 -17.30 -6.73
CA VAL A 537 -15.57 -18.40 -5.78
C VAL A 537 -14.16 -18.61 -5.25
N TYR A 538 -14.02 -18.65 -3.93
CA TYR A 538 -12.79 -19.00 -3.23
C TYR A 538 -13.03 -20.23 -2.37
N CYS A 539 -12.24 -21.28 -2.56
CA CYS A 539 -12.25 -22.49 -1.74
C CYS A 539 -10.92 -22.54 -0.98
N CYS A 540 -11.00 -22.52 0.35
CA CYS A 540 -9.85 -22.46 1.24
C CYS A 540 -9.70 -23.78 1.99
N TYR A 541 -8.53 -24.41 1.93
CA TYR A 541 -8.23 -25.69 2.57
C TYR A 541 -7.20 -25.48 3.68
N LYS A 542 -7.42 -26.05 4.87
CA LYS A 542 -6.42 -25.98 5.94
C LYS A 542 -5.16 -26.78 5.59
N LEU A 543 -4.00 -26.15 5.75
CA LEU A 543 -2.71 -26.84 5.67
C LEU A 543 -2.53 -27.70 6.94
N GLN A 544 -2.25 -29.00 6.78
CA GLN A 544 -1.82 -29.83 7.92
C GLN A 544 -0.41 -29.41 8.36
N GLU A 545 -0.23 -29.20 9.66
CA GLU A 545 1.10 -29.11 10.26
C GLU A 545 1.81 -30.46 10.10
N MET A 546 2.61 -30.61 9.03
CA MET A 546 3.69 -31.57 9.07
C MET A 546 4.66 -31.08 10.14
N ALA A 547 5.01 -31.94 11.09
CA ALA A 547 6.01 -31.67 12.11
C ALA A 547 7.36 -31.35 11.46
N THR A 548 7.57 -30.10 11.07
CA THR A 548 8.85 -29.53 10.73
C THR A 548 9.43 -28.91 11.99
N VAL A 549 10.60 -29.42 12.35
CA VAL A 549 11.52 -28.88 13.34
C VAL A 549 11.41 -27.36 13.36
N GLN A 550 11.06 -26.81 14.53
CA GLN A 550 11.03 -25.37 14.77
C GLN A 550 12.32 -24.73 14.24
N PRO A 551 12.25 -23.81 13.26
CA PRO A 551 13.23 -22.74 13.22
C PRO A 551 12.82 -21.82 14.37
N THR A 552 13.67 -21.78 15.39
CA THR A 552 13.66 -20.75 16.42
C THR A 552 13.40 -19.39 15.77
N GLY A 553 12.43 -18.67 16.33
CA GLY A 553 11.87 -17.46 15.74
C GLY A 553 12.91 -16.45 15.28
N VAL A 554 12.79 -16.07 14.01
CA VAL A 554 13.30 -14.81 13.47
C VAL A 554 12.18 -14.25 12.58
N GLY A 555 11.89 -12.96 12.77
CA GLY A 555 10.65 -12.33 12.35
C GLY A 555 10.41 -12.29 10.83
N ALA A 556 9.14 -12.28 10.46
CA ALA A 556 8.65 -12.07 9.09
C ALA A 556 9.05 -10.73 8.44
N LYS A 557 9.89 -9.91 9.10
CA LYS A 557 10.54 -8.73 8.52
C LYS A 557 11.76 -9.09 7.65
N ASP A 558 12.30 -10.30 7.76
CA ASP A 558 13.58 -10.65 7.10
C ASP A 558 13.44 -11.33 5.73
N SER A 559 12.31 -11.94 5.38
CA SER A 559 12.21 -12.67 4.09
C SER A 559 12.29 -11.76 2.86
N THR A 560 11.72 -10.55 2.93
CA THR A 560 11.79 -9.56 1.85
C THR A 560 13.14 -8.85 1.83
N MET A 561 13.82 -8.69 2.98
CA MET A 561 15.18 -8.14 3.04
C MET A 561 16.20 -9.14 2.51
N ALA A 562 16.09 -10.42 2.86
CA ALA A 562 16.95 -11.48 2.32
C ALA A 562 16.81 -11.60 0.79
N ALA A 563 15.57 -11.66 0.26
CA ALA A 563 15.35 -11.71 -1.19
C ALA A 563 15.85 -10.44 -1.92
N ARG A 564 15.87 -9.28 -1.24
CA ARG A 564 16.37 -8.00 -1.76
C ARG A 564 17.89 -7.94 -1.78
N ASP A 565 18.53 -8.35 -0.69
CA ASP A 565 19.99 -8.35 -0.54
C ASP A 565 20.62 -9.42 -1.47
N ASP A 566 19.92 -10.54 -1.71
CA ASP A 566 20.30 -11.56 -2.69
C ASP A 566 20.24 -11.07 -4.15
N ALA A 567 19.27 -10.21 -4.48
CA ALA A 567 19.16 -9.63 -5.82
C ALA A 567 20.28 -8.61 -6.06
N LEU A 568 20.60 -7.82 -5.04
CA LEU A 568 21.70 -6.87 -5.01
C LEU A 568 23.07 -7.50 -5.25
N GLU A 569 23.37 -8.56 -4.52
CA GLU A 569 24.61 -9.32 -4.69
C GLU A 569 24.74 -9.86 -6.12
N THR A 570 23.64 -10.42 -6.64
CA THR A 570 23.57 -10.91 -8.03
C THR A 570 23.87 -9.77 -9.02
N TRP A 571 23.36 -8.56 -8.80
CA TRP A 571 23.61 -7.43 -9.68
C TRP A 571 25.07 -6.94 -9.63
N LEU A 572 25.67 -6.86 -8.44
CA LEU A 572 27.05 -6.44 -8.25
C LEU A 572 28.04 -7.40 -8.92
N GLU A 573 27.77 -8.69 -8.83
CA GLU A 573 28.54 -9.71 -9.52
C GLU A 573 28.47 -9.54 -11.05
N LEU A 574 27.26 -9.32 -11.59
CA LEU A 574 27.07 -9.06 -13.02
C LEU A 574 27.77 -7.79 -13.52
N GLU A 575 27.78 -6.71 -12.73
CA GLU A 575 28.51 -5.50 -13.09
C GLU A 575 30.03 -5.73 -13.09
N LYS A 576 30.53 -6.53 -12.14
CA LYS A 576 31.93 -6.91 -12.08
C LYS A 576 32.32 -7.76 -13.30
N GLU A 577 31.50 -8.75 -13.67
CA GLU A 577 31.68 -9.57 -14.87
C GLU A 577 31.65 -8.71 -16.14
N LEU A 578 30.71 -7.78 -16.24
CA LEU A 578 30.60 -6.85 -17.36
C LEU A 578 31.85 -5.98 -17.49
N LYS A 579 32.31 -5.36 -16.39
CA LYS A 579 33.52 -4.52 -16.40
C LYS A 579 34.75 -5.32 -16.77
N ALA A 580 34.91 -6.53 -16.22
CA ALA A 580 35.99 -7.43 -16.59
C ALA A 580 35.96 -7.73 -18.09
N ARG A 581 34.78 -8.06 -18.64
CA ARG A 581 34.64 -8.35 -20.07
C ARG A 581 34.87 -7.13 -20.96
N GLN A 582 34.46 -5.94 -20.53
CA GLN A 582 34.76 -4.69 -21.22
C GLN A 582 36.28 -4.43 -21.27
N SER A 583 36.99 -4.64 -20.16
CA SER A 583 38.45 -4.49 -20.10
C SER A 583 39.19 -5.53 -20.96
N GLU A 584 38.69 -6.77 -21.03
CA GLU A 584 39.25 -7.82 -21.91
C GLU A 584 39.09 -7.49 -23.39
N LEU A 585 38.01 -6.79 -23.76
CA LEU A 585 37.67 -6.44 -25.14
C LEU A 585 38.12 -5.03 -25.53
N ASP A 586 38.89 -4.35 -24.68
CA ASP A 586 39.36 -3.00 -24.92
C ASP A 586 40.10 -2.90 -26.27
N GLY A 587 39.75 -1.89 -27.06
CA GLY A 587 40.22 -1.71 -28.45
C GLY A 587 39.50 -2.50 -29.55
N ASN A 588 38.71 -3.54 -29.23
CA ASN A 588 37.91 -4.32 -30.20
C ASN A 588 36.39 -4.18 -30.01
N LEU A 589 35.95 -3.44 -29.00
CA LEU A 589 34.56 -3.23 -28.65
C LEU A 589 33.96 -2.04 -29.41
N VAL A 590 32.91 -2.27 -30.20
CA VAL A 590 32.17 -1.20 -30.90
C VAL A 590 30.97 -0.76 -30.06
N ILE A 591 30.89 0.51 -29.72
CA ILE A 591 29.74 1.07 -29.00
C ILE A 591 28.62 1.37 -30.00
N ILE A 592 27.44 0.80 -29.80
CA ILE A 592 26.24 1.10 -30.59
C ILE A 592 25.43 2.14 -29.82
N ASP A 593 25.79 3.40 -30.05
CA ASP A 593 25.11 4.60 -29.56
C ASP A 593 24.32 5.33 -30.66
N SER A 594 24.58 4.99 -31.92
CA SER A 594 23.96 5.61 -33.08
C SER A 594 23.41 4.59 -34.10
N PRO A 595 22.47 5.01 -34.96
CA PRO A 595 21.98 4.23 -36.09
C PRO A 595 23.08 3.83 -37.06
N GLU A 596 24.00 4.76 -37.34
CA GLU A 596 25.16 4.53 -38.20
C GLU A 596 26.10 3.49 -37.57
N ALA A 597 26.32 3.58 -36.25
CA ALA A 597 27.10 2.58 -35.52
C ALA A 597 26.45 1.18 -35.58
N ARG A 598 25.11 1.11 -35.48
CA ARG A 598 24.36 -0.15 -35.61
C ARG A 598 24.47 -0.76 -37.01
N VAL A 599 24.31 0.06 -38.05
CA VAL A 599 24.42 -0.39 -39.45
C VAL A 599 25.85 -0.83 -39.75
N LYS A 600 26.83 -0.06 -39.31
CA LYS A 600 28.25 -0.39 -39.45
C LYS A 600 28.59 -1.71 -38.76
N ALA A 601 28.17 -1.92 -37.51
CA ALA A 601 28.39 -3.19 -36.80
C ALA A 601 27.76 -4.39 -37.53
N ALA A 602 26.59 -4.22 -38.14
CA ALA A 602 25.95 -5.27 -38.95
C ALA A 602 26.69 -5.54 -40.28
N GLN A 603 27.25 -4.50 -40.91
CA GLN A 603 28.06 -4.63 -42.12
C GLN A 603 29.42 -5.28 -41.83
N ASP A 604 30.09 -4.87 -40.75
CA ASP A 604 31.34 -5.44 -40.28
C ASP A 604 31.16 -6.93 -39.93
N GLN A 605 30.01 -7.29 -39.34
CA GLN A 605 29.62 -8.69 -39.11
C GLN A 605 29.50 -9.46 -40.43
N GLU A 606 28.89 -8.88 -41.46
CA GLU A 606 28.73 -9.53 -42.76
C GLU A 606 30.06 -9.72 -43.48
N LEU A 607 30.98 -8.77 -43.36
CA LEU A 607 32.34 -8.90 -43.89
C LEU A 607 33.11 -10.00 -43.15
N ALA A 608 33.02 -10.03 -41.82
CA ALA A 608 33.68 -11.03 -40.99
C ALA A 608 33.16 -12.46 -41.22
N ALA A 609 31.88 -12.62 -41.58
CA ALA A 609 31.29 -13.92 -41.91
C ALA A 609 31.72 -14.46 -43.29
N ARG A 610 32.29 -13.62 -44.16
CA ARG A 610 32.82 -14.00 -45.49
C ARG A 610 34.29 -14.44 -45.44
N ASP A 611 34.96 -14.23 -44.30
CA ASP A 611 36.34 -14.62 -44.07
C ASP A 611 36.41 -16.13 -43.76
N THR A 612 37.16 -16.90 -44.57
CA THR A 612 37.15 -18.37 -44.56
C THR A 612 38.12 -19.01 -43.57
N THR A 613 38.54 -18.28 -42.54
CA THR A 613 39.38 -18.80 -41.45
C THR A 613 38.59 -19.78 -40.57
N THR A 614 39.28 -20.71 -39.91
CA THR A 614 38.69 -21.81 -39.10
C THR A 614 37.81 -21.34 -37.94
N GLU A 615 37.92 -20.08 -37.51
CA GLU A 615 36.93 -19.39 -36.67
C GLU A 615 36.55 -18.05 -37.31
N PRO A 616 35.26 -17.75 -37.53
CA PRO A 616 34.83 -16.46 -38.06
C PRO A 616 35.09 -15.36 -37.03
N ARG A 617 35.66 -14.25 -37.50
CA ARG A 617 35.96 -13.09 -36.63
C ARG A 617 34.66 -12.55 -36.01
N LYS A 618 34.58 -12.54 -34.68
CA LYS A 618 33.44 -11.96 -33.95
C LYS A 618 33.53 -10.43 -33.94
N VAL A 619 32.42 -9.76 -34.24
CA VAL A 619 32.28 -8.31 -34.06
C VAL A 619 31.66 -8.06 -32.70
N TYR A 620 32.50 -7.66 -31.75
CA TYR A 620 32.07 -7.37 -30.38
C TYR A 620 31.46 -5.98 -30.30
N VAL A 621 30.31 -5.90 -29.63
CA VAL A 621 29.54 -4.67 -29.50
C VAL A 621 29.07 -4.46 -28.07
N GLN A 622 28.93 -3.19 -27.71
CA GLN A 622 28.26 -2.74 -26.50
C GLN A 622 26.98 -2.01 -26.88
N VAL A 623 25.87 -2.34 -26.21
CA VAL A 623 24.57 -1.70 -26.40
C VAL A 623 24.00 -1.23 -25.07
N VAL A 624 23.33 -0.08 -25.09
CA VAL A 624 22.50 0.40 -23.98
C VAL A 624 21.09 0.63 -24.53
N GLY A 625 20.07 0.09 -23.86
CA GLY A 625 18.68 0.31 -24.27
C GLY A 625 17.63 -0.22 -23.31
N GLU A 626 16.40 0.25 -23.49
CA GLU A 626 15.23 -0.15 -22.70
C GLU A 626 14.67 -1.50 -23.18
N ILE A 627 14.41 -2.40 -22.24
CA ILE A 627 13.75 -3.68 -22.54
C ILE A 627 12.27 -3.43 -22.88
N THR A 628 11.89 -3.62 -24.15
CA THR A 628 10.49 -3.49 -24.60
C THR A 628 9.72 -4.81 -24.52
N ARG A 629 10.42 -5.95 -24.55
CA ARG A 629 9.83 -7.29 -24.49
C ARG A 629 10.82 -8.33 -23.98
N VAL A 630 10.32 -9.29 -23.19
CA VAL A 630 11.05 -10.47 -22.70
C VAL A 630 10.33 -11.73 -23.16
N ARG A 631 11.04 -12.70 -23.72
CA ARG A 631 10.53 -14.05 -24.04
C ARG A 631 11.44 -15.10 -23.41
N ARG A 632 10.86 -15.97 -22.59
CA ARG A 632 11.58 -17.00 -21.82
C ARG A 632 11.33 -18.38 -22.44
N PHE A 633 12.36 -19.23 -22.44
CA PHE A 633 12.28 -20.62 -22.91
C PHE A 633 12.83 -21.55 -21.83
N SER A 634 12.34 -22.79 -21.79
CA SER A 634 12.66 -23.78 -20.73
C SER A 634 14.11 -24.26 -20.72
N ASN A 635 14.89 -24.01 -21.77
CA ASN A 635 16.21 -24.61 -21.98
C ASN A 635 17.36 -23.63 -21.66
N GLY A 636 17.19 -22.71 -20.71
CA GLY A 636 18.23 -21.71 -20.40
C GLY A 636 18.47 -20.70 -21.53
N MET A 637 17.41 -20.37 -22.27
CA MET A 637 17.42 -19.44 -23.39
C MET A 637 16.38 -18.35 -23.20
N ALA A 638 16.71 -17.11 -23.58
CA ALA A 638 15.77 -16.00 -23.59
C ALA A 638 16.04 -15.02 -24.74
N PHE A 639 14.98 -14.42 -25.26
CA PHE A 639 15.06 -13.34 -26.22
C PHE A 639 14.51 -12.06 -25.61
N LEU A 640 15.29 -10.98 -25.71
CA LEU A 640 14.90 -9.63 -25.32
C LEU A 640 14.79 -8.75 -26.57
N SER A 641 13.88 -7.79 -26.52
CA SER A 641 13.81 -6.69 -27.48
C SER A 641 14.31 -5.41 -26.79
N LEU A 642 15.43 -4.86 -27.22
CA LEU A 642 15.97 -3.60 -26.70
C LEU A 642 15.65 -2.44 -27.64
N GLU A 643 15.06 -1.38 -27.10
CA GLU A 643 14.95 -0.08 -27.75
C GLU A 643 16.16 0.76 -27.35
N LEU A 644 17.00 1.12 -28.31
CA LEU A 644 18.28 1.78 -28.03
C LEU A 644 18.05 3.24 -27.60
N ALA A 645 18.78 3.68 -26.57
CA ALA A 645 18.68 5.03 -26.02
C ALA A 645 18.93 6.10 -27.10
N GLY A 646 18.12 7.16 -27.12
CA GLY A 646 18.24 8.27 -28.08
C GLY A 646 17.75 7.98 -29.50
N SER A 647 17.13 6.81 -29.73
CA SER A 647 16.81 6.34 -31.08
C SER A 647 15.28 6.16 -31.25
N GLY A 648 14.62 7.11 -31.90
CA GLY A 648 13.19 7.03 -32.26
C GLY A 648 12.88 6.02 -33.39
N TYR A 649 13.46 4.83 -33.34
CA TYR A 649 13.44 3.87 -34.46
C TYR A 649 12.35 2.80 -34.35
N GLY A 650 11.79 2.43 -35.51
CA GLY A 650 10.65 1.50 -35.60
C GLY A 650 10.92 0.01 -35.35
N ARG A 651 12.16 -0.43 -35.06
CA ARG A 651 12.46 -1.85 -34.75
C ARG A 651 13.51 -2.04 -33.64
N PRO A 652 13.13 -2.67 -32.50
CA PRO A 652 14.05 -2.96 -31.41
C PRO A 652 15.14 -3.96 -31.83
N LEU A 653 16.33 -3.82 -31.25
CA LEU A 653 17.40 -4.80 -31.39
C LEU A 653 17.02 -6.10 -30.67
N GLN A 654 17.14 -7.24 -31.36
CA GLN A 654 16.97 -8.54 -30.73
C GLN A 654 18.24 -8.89 -29.97
N VAL A 655 18.09 -9.22 -28.69
CA VAL A 655 19.16 -9.67 -27.81
C VAL A 655 18.84 -11.08 -27.36
N PHE A 656 19.83 -11.95 -27.36
CA PHE A 656 19.67 -13.34 -26.99
C PHE A 656 20.61 -13.70 -25.86
N LEU A 657 19.99 -14.27 -24.83
CA LEU A 657 20.65 -14.78 -23.64
C LEU A 657 20.64 -16.30 -23.73
N GLN A 658 21.82 -16.89 -23.65
CA GLN A 658 21.98 -18.32 -23.56
C GLN A 658 22.89 -18.61 -22.39
N ARG A 659 22.43 -19.48 -21.50
CA ARG A 659 23.14 -19.86 -20.28
C ARG A 659 24.59 -20.27 -20.55
N ASP A 660 24.81 -21.09 -21.57
CA ASP A 660 26.14 -21.61 -21.89
C ASP A 660 27.10 -20.52 -22.42
N THR A 661 26.57 -19.45 -23.04
CA THR A 661 27.38 -18.30 -23.46
C THR A 661 27.71 -17.37 -22.30
N LEU A 662 26.82 -17.30 -21.31
CA LEU A 662 26.98 -16.49 -20.10
C LEU A 662 27.75 -17.23 -19.00
N ASN A 663 28.10 -18.50 -19.20
CA ASN A 663 28.70 -19.39 -18.18
C ASN A 663 27.88 -19.50 -16.88
N TRP A 664 26.56 -19.36 -16.96
CA TRP A 664 25.69 -19.40 -15.78
C TRP A 664 25.20 -20.81 -15.44
N SER A 665 24.86 -21.06 -14.17
CA SER A 665 24.08 -22.24 -13.79
C SER A 665 22.61 -22.10 -14.22
N PRO A 666 21.83 -23.19 -14.38
CA PRO A 666 20.39 -23.08 -14.64
C PRO A 666 19.63 -22.32 -13.54
N GLU A 667 20.09 -22.41 -12.29
CA GLU A 667 19.52 -21.67 -11.16
C GLU A 667 19.80 -20.17 -11.29
N THR A 668 21.06 -19.78 -11.55
CA THR A 668 21.48 -18.39 -11.78
C THR A 668 20.70 -17.78 -12.95
N PHE A 669 20.59 -18.51 -14.06
CA PHE A 669 19.82 -18.06 -15.23
C PHE A 669 18.34 -17.86 -14.90
N THR A 670 17.73 -18.81 -14.17
CA THR A 670 16.32 -18.69 -13.78
C THR A 670 16.11 -17.50 -12.84
N LYS A 671 16.95 -17.37 -11.81
CA LYS A 671 16.94 -16.23 -10.87
C LYS A 671 17.04 -14.92 -11.63
N PHE A 672 18.05 -14.76 -12.49
CA PHE A 672 18.23 -13.57 -13.31
C PHE A 672 17.02 -13.25 -14.20
N MET A 673 16.47 -14.26 -14.89
CA MET A 673 15.30 -14.08 -15.76
C MET A 673 14.04 -13.69 -15.00
N THR A 674 13.95 -13.99 -13.69
CA THR A 674 12.88 -13.48 -12.81
C THR A 674 13.09 -12.04 -12.37
N LEU A 675 14.28 -11.45 -12.55
CA LEU A 675 14.54 -10.05 -12.23
C LEU A 675 14.21 -9.12 -13.40
N LEU A 676 14.49 -9.51 -14.65
CA LEU A 676 14.23 -8.68 -15.83
C LEU A 676 12.75 -8.33 -16.05
N ARG A 677 12.47 -7.06 -16.32
CA ARG A 677 11.14 -6.53 -16.66
C ARG A 677 11.18 -5.70 -17.94
N LYS A 678 9.98 -5.41 -18.45
CA LYS A 678 9.80 -4.43 -19.50
C LYS A 678 9.97 -3.03 -18.90
N GLY A 679 10.81 -2.20 -19.49
CA GLY A 679 11.12 -0.84 -19.02
C GLY A 679 12.50 -0.71 -18.37
N ASP A 680 13.16 -1.83 -18.05
CA ASP A 680 14.50 -1.77 -17.47
C ASP A 680 15.51 -1.37 -18.54
N GLU A 681 16.46 -0.52 -18.19
CA GLU A 681 17.58 -0.16 -19.07
C GLU A 681 18.69 -1.19 -18.91
N LEU A 682 19.10 -1.82 -20.02
CA LEU A 682 20.09 -2.89 -20.04
C LEU A 682 21.34 -2.42 -20.77
N LEU A 683 22.49 -2.63 -20.14
CA LEU A 683 23.81 -2.52 -20.73
C LEU A 683 24.33 -3.95 -21.02
N ALA A 684 24.50 -4.28 -22.30
CA ALA A 684 24.95 -5.61 -22.70
C ALA A 684 26.19 -5.53 -23.59
N VAL A 685 27.12 -6.45 -23.34
CA VAL A 685 28.33 -6.68 -24.14
C VAL A 685 28.28 -8.09 -24.70
N GLY A 686 28.58 -8.20 -25.99
CA GLY A 686 28.51 -9.46 -26.69
C GLY A 686 28.96 -9.31 -28.13
N PHE A 687 28.56 -10.22 -29.01
CA PHE A 687 28.90 -10.15 -30.42
C PHE A 687 27.67 -10.23 -31.33
N MET A 688 27.78 -9.60 -32.50
CA MET A 688 26.73 -9.62 -33.50
C MET A 688 26.63 -11.02 -34.14
N ALA A 689 25.46 -11.63 -34.04
CA ALA A 689 25.12 -12.93 -34.59
C ALA A 689 23.90 -12.84 -35.53
N ARG A 690 23.62 -13.90 -36.29
CA ARG A 690 22.37 -14.03 -37.06
C ARG A 690 21.56 -15.18 -36.47
N ASN A 691 20.26 -14.98 -36.32
CA ASN A 691 19.37 -16.10 -36.02
C ASN A 691 19.18 -16.99 -37.26
N ALA A 692 18.51 -18.14 -37.08
CA ALA A 692 18.15 -19.05 -38.16
C ALA A 692 17.30 -18.42 -39.28
N ARG A 693 16.72 -17.23 -39.07
CA ARG A 693 15.95 -16.47 -40.08
C ARG A 693 16.79 -15.39 -40.76
N GLY A 694 18.10 -15.32 -40.49
CA GLY A 694 19.02 -14.35 -41.08
C GLY A 694 18.95 -12.94 -40.47
N HIS A 695 18.15 -12.70 -39.43
CA HIS A 695 18.13 -11.39 -38.77
C HIS A 695 19.31 -11.22 -37.82
N SER A 696 19.96 -10.06 -37.89
CA SER A 696 21.00 -9.67 -36.94
C SER A 696 20.45 -9.53 -35.53
N MET A 697 21.19 -10.06 -34.58
CA MET A 697 20.89 -10.10 -33.16
C MET A 697 22.18 -10.00 -32.35
N LEU A 698 22.08 -9.54 -31.12
CA LEU A 698 23.19 -9.56 -30.18
C LEU A 698 23.19 -10.87 -29.40
N GLN A 699 24.26 -11.66 -29.52
CA GLN A 699 24.55 -12.76 -28.60
C GLN A 699 25.31 -12.18 -27.40
N VAL A 700 24.76 -12.30 -26.21
CA VAL A 700 25.34 -11.67 -25.01
C VAL A 700 26.35 -12.58 -24.34
N GLU A 701 27.50 -12.01 -23.96
CA GLU A 701 28.53 -12.69 -23.16
C GLU A 701 28.64 -12.10 -21.74
N ALA A 702 28.34 -10.80 -21.57
CA ALA A 702 28.22 -10.17 -20.26
C ALA A 702 27.16 -9.05 -20.31
N LEU A 703 26.48 -8.82 -19.20
CA LEU A 703 25.42 -7.82 -19.13
C LEU A 703 25.24 -7.31 -17.71
N SER A 704 24.73 -6.10 -17.60
CA SER A 704 24.22 -5.52 -16.36
C SER A 704 23.01 -4.66 -16.69
N LEU A 705 22.12 -4.40 -15.74
CA LEU A 705 21.23 -3.25 -15.88
C LEU A 705 22.07 -1.98 -15.91
N ALA A 706 21.74 -1.05 -16.81
CA ALA A 706 22.41 0.23 -16.93
C ALA A 706 22.15 1.02 -15.64
N ARG A 707 23.18 1.12 -14.81
CA ARG A 707 23.12 1.85 -13.56
C ARG A 707 23.39 3.32 -13.88
N THR A 708 22.39 4.18 -13.66
CA THR A 708 22.59 5.64 -13.74
C THR A 708 23.34 6.20 -12.51
N GLY A 709 23.88 5.32 -11.67
CA GLY A 709 25.04 5.58 -10.82
C GLY A 709 24.76 5.94 -9.36
N GLU A 710 23.51 6.17 -8.95
CA GLU A 710 23.25 6.75 -7.61
C GLU A 710 21.97 6.25 -6.92
N TYR A 711 21.12 5.54 -7.65
CA TYR A 711 19.95 4.90 -7.06
C TYR A 711 19.60 3.60 -7.79
N GLU A 712 18.97 2.69 -7.07
CA GLU A 712 18.56 1.37 -7.54
C GLU A 712 17.06 1.23 -7.32
N ALA A 713 16.34 0.62 -8.27
CA ALA A 713 14.91 0.41 -8.17
C ALA A 713 14.60 -1.06 -8.46
N TYR A 714 14.28 -1.84 -7.42
CA TYR A 714 13.91 -3.25 -7.49
C TYR A 714 12.41 -3.41 -7.77
N ASN A 715 11.96 -4.62 -8.06
CA ASN A 715 10.55 -4.91 -8.21
C ASN A 715 10.06 -5.88 -7.16
#